data_AF-A0A8B8EB57-F1
#
_entry.id   AF-A0A8B8EB57-F1
#
_cell.length_a   1.000
_cell.length_b   1.000
_cell.length_c   1.000
_cell.angle_alpha   90.00
_cell.angle_beta   90.00
_cell.angle_gamma   90.00
#
_symmetry.space_group_name_H-M   'P 1'
#
loop_
_entity.id
_entity.type
_entity.pdbx_description
1 polymer ?
#
loop_
_entity_poly.entity_id
_entity_poly.type
_entity_poly.pdbx_seq_one_letter_code
_entity_poly.pdbx_strand_id
1 'polypeptide(L)'
;MTENLPRGNFGPIPSSLPAVSWFEFLLNEELLEKHLQKENPDPSPVQLIVQFLQQADAHVVKEPLPPIHSGDNGSIEQHEVKVFIKENKKVKALRLLALRVAAHLKWNLNIILTGVPLVMVQTLITELLKITLGCDFNTVEDRLSGDTVTEEALFALHLYHRWCLMSVVKDSFPTRPVKQFAQMQGQFDSMVASANEAVIRYLKERTGLSVEYLQKCLQCGRTLKMPTMHCISIPSEDSDDSLFHWDKAIDIDQNDYQSQILYDLGSFHFYTETYSEALLMFTQCLDTITKVTSPQLSDIDMGRLKGYHTACQTLRSVPTPQEKAKESLYQLAEQARQNDYQGLIDVIIEDNLKQELTSAYRSDLEDELGNKDDKYSEIYMQVSVCNVIRSVMEGKALVSLLADIVEDADQSTVDFLIMVLTKAMAGSSFAQKSNLKCFIWHLMDLSPVGSRFNNMVVSGELRNYFTQEELKEMNQYIKESSSLSYSDIYDDATTMCSSYPNSRDSSVSAGTVEQQLMFMYEPESIHSLTRELILKLGRSPAYVMALNEKWKVPKEMHQIIYNLPPSVEQAFVYLLIGKACHCIDVRIFERARQLLLVADRNVYEISYILSKYVRWYILLADLLQFYTTKSFGMNNTMQDLIKKTKTCITSVRLDQDIQPTMVILEHCAAFLLNIKDWQYLTNMENSGSGHIELCRLLACMCKELPSQFAWKVPKEMHQIIYNLPPSVEQAFVYLLIGKACHCIDVRIFERARQLLLVADRNVYEISYILSKYVRWYILLADLLQFYTTKSFGMNNTMQDLIKKTKTCITSVRLDQDIQPTMVILEHCAAFLLNIKDWQYLTNMENSGSGHIELCRLLACMCKELPSIKAARIPARALWEAVKNIFTVNPSHKRSMSGRMDSAHVRDSTLAILAKELFIDFLPKLKETMVLSIMVSCLSKFYNIIRDEISCEISSEYLPLWPTTVSNISAMNKPGIEEAVVLLMQHALQVNPAQPSWLRTQADIYFANGQYSSAMKFYMEAGVVASDFFSSAVPKSIYDDQVYKRMIKCCSYLQCHTQVAVLCQFTEEIDYATCFKALQERNCYDAMDTYYSCIWDISILEYLVHLHSKRGEMEKKQAALKALTQLDLNSSNPEDIIQRAVQMRKRKFLRALAKQYL
;
A
#
# COMPACT_ATOMS: atom_id res chain seq x y z
N MET A 1 -30.07 -25.78 16.48
CA MET A 1 -31.07 -24.88 17.09
C MET A 1 -31.27 -23.69 16.18
N THR A 2 -32.17 -23.82 15.20
CA THR A 2 -32.80 -22.72 14.44
C THR A 2 -33.94 -23.35 13.65
N GLU A 3 -34.98 -23.81 14.35
CA GLU A 3 -36.25 -24.17 13.70
C GLU A 3 -37.21 -23.00 13.84
N ASN A 4 -37.40 -22.32 12.70
CA ASN A 4 -38.65 -21.74 12.20
C ASN A 4 -39.65 -21.18 13.24
N LEU A 5 -39.33 -20.00 13.76
CA LEU A 5 -40.37 -19.02 14.08
C LEU A 5 -40.90 -18.42 12.76
N PRO A 6 -42.21 -18.47 12.47
CA PRO A 6 -42.75 -17.84 11.28
C PRO A 6 -42.53 -16.32 11.41
N ARG A 7 -41.69 -15.80 10.52
CA ARG A 7 -41.52 -14.35 10.34
C ARG A 7 -42.89 -13.78 10.00
N GLY A 8 -43.44 -12.95 10.89
CA GLY A 8 -44.62 -12.14 10.62
C GLY A 8 -44.32 -11.20 9.46
N ASN A 9 -44.70 -11.62 8.24
CA ASN A 9 -44.77 -10.78 7.06
C ASN A 9 -45.90 -9.76 7.28
N PHE A 10 -45.59 -8.64 7.93
CA PHE A 10 -46.37 -7.42 7.70
C PHE A 10 -45.78 -6.76 6.45
N GLY A 11 -46.31 -7.15 5.29
CA GLY A 11 -46.12 -6.40 4.06
C GLY A 11 -46.66 -4.97 4.18
N PRO A 12 -46.38 -4.10 3.19
CA PRO A 12 -47.00 -2.77 3.14
C PRO A 12 -48.53 -2.91 3.22
N ILE A 13 -49.17 -1.99 3.93
CA ILE A 13 -50.64 -1.89 4.02
C ILE A 13 -51.22 -2.08 2.60
N PRO A 14 -52.07 -3.09 2.37
CA PRO A 14 -52.61 -3.35 1.05
C PRO A 14 -53.38 -2.12 0.57
N SER A 15 -53.06 -1.64 -0.62
CA SER A 15 -53.82 -0.63 -1.37
C SER A 15 -55.13 -1.19 -1.97
N SER A 16 -55.73 -2.18 -1.32
CA SER A 16 -57.05 -2.73 -1.64
C SER A 16 -58.04 -2.32 -0.55
N LEU A 17 -59.21 -1.80 -0.95
CA LEU A 17 -60.34 -1.57 -0.05
C LEU A 17 -60.60 -2.86 0.76
N PRO A 18 -60.82 -2.77 2.10
CA PRO A 18 -61.11 -3.94 2.91
C PRO A 18 -62.33 -4.67 2.37
N ALA A 19 -62.31 -6.01 2.41
CA ALA A 19 -63.37 -6.85 1.84
C ALA A 19 -64.75 -6.61 2.49
N VAL A 20 -64.77 -6.08 3.71
CA VAL A 20 -65.97 -5.66 4.47
C VAL A 20 -65.66 -4.34 5.16
N SER A 21 -66.48 -3.31 4.94
CA SER A 21 -66.30 -2.00 5.57
C SER A 21 -66.82 -1.97 7.02
N TRP A 22 -66.22 -1.13 7.88
CA TRP A 22 -66.57 -1.07 9.32
C TRP A 22 -68.07 -0.84 9.60
N PHE A 23 -68.76 -0.06 8.76
CA PHE A 23 -70.17 0.27 8.98
C PHE A 23 -71.11 -0.91 8.65
N GLU A 24 -70.67 -1.88 7.85
CA GLU A 24 -71.46 -3.06 7.52
C GLU A 24 -71.73 -3.92 8.76
N PHE A 25 -70.81 -3.91 9.74
CA PHE A 25 -70.98 -4.56 11.03
C PHE A 25 -72.03 -3.90 11.95
N LEU A 26 -72.40 -2.64 11.69
CA LEU A 26 -73.53 -1.98 12.36
C LEU A 26 -74.87 -2.34 11.72
N LEU A 27 -74.87 -2.67 10.42
CA LEU A 27 -76.08 -2.95 9.66
C LEU A 27 -76.52 -4.41 9.74
N ASN A 28 -75.59 -5.33 10.01
CA ASN A 28 -75.86 -6.77 10.10
C ASN A 28 -75.26 -7.37 11.38
N GLU A 29 -76.14 -7.72 12.32
CA GLU A 29 -75.77 -8.23 13.65
C GLU A 29 -74.99 -9.55 13.62
N GLU A 30 -75.24 -10.42 12.64
CA GLU A 30 -74.56 -11.72 12.50
C GLU A 30 -73.23 -11.62 11.74
N LEU A 31 -72.96 -10.49 11.07
CA LEU A 31 -71.79 -10.34 10.19
C LEU A 31 -70.48 -10.37 10.97
N LEU A 32 -70.44 -9.76 12.16
CA LEU A 32 -69.23 -9.69 12.97
C LEU A 32 -68.75 -11.09 13.38
N GLU A 33 -69.67 -11.92 13.86
CA GLU A 33 -69.35 -13.28 14.31
C GLU A 33 -68.91 -14.17 13.15
N LYS A 34 -69.64 -14.14 12.03
CA LYS A 34 -69.28 -14.86 10.79
C LYS A 34 -67.93 -14.41 10.24
N HIS A 35 -67.60 -13.12 10.36
CA HIS A 35 -66.33 -12.58 9.91
C HIS A 35 -65.17 -13.07 10.79
N LEU A 36 -65.31 -13.00 12.11
CA LEU A 36 -64.28 -13.40 13.07
C LEU A 36 -64.03 -14.91 13.10
N GLN A 37 -64.97 -15.74 12.63
CA GLN A 37 -64.78 -17.20 12.50
C GLN A 37 -63.94 -17.63 11.27
N LYS A 38 -63.57 -16.70 10.36
CA LYS A 38 -62.70 -17.01 9.21
C LYS A 38 -61.27 -17.31 9.66
N GLU A 39 -60.52 -18.14 8.91
CA GLU A 39 -59.11 -18.45 9.24
C GLU A 39 -58.19 -17.22 9.20
N ASN A 40 -58.44 -16.28 8.28
CA ASN A 40 -57.69 -15.01 8.15
C ASN A 40 -58.67 -13.87 7.83
N PRO A 41 -59.35 -13.31 8.84
CA PRO A 41 -60.29 -12.21 8.62
C PRO A 41 -59.54 -10.93 8.20
N ASP A 42 -60.02 -10.29 7.13
CA ASP A 42 -59.56 -8.97 6.67
C ASP A 42 -60.74 -7.99 6.62
N PRO A 43 -60.82 -6.98 7.51
CA PRO A 43 -59.80 -6.59 8.50
C PRO A 43 -59.64 -7.60 9.64
N SER A 44 -58.42 -7.67 10.21
CA SER A 44 -58.11 -8.53 11.36
C SER A 44 -58.86 -8.08 12.62
N PRO A 45 -59.02 -8.92 13.67
CA PRO A 45 -59.76 -8.54 14.87
C PRO A 45 -59.17 -7.27 15.54
N VAL A 46 -57.84 -7.17 15.55
CA VAL A 46 -57.15 -6.02 16.12
C VAL A 46 -57.32 -4.77 15.25
N GLN A 47 -57.32 -4.89 13.92
CA GLN A 47 -57.65 -3.80 13.01
C GLN A 47 -59.10 -3.32 13.17
N LEU A 48 -60.05 -4.24 13.43
CA LEU A 48 -61.44 -3.89 13.69
C LEU A 48 -61.60 -3.10 15.00
N ILE A 49 -60.90 -3.49 16.08
CA ILE A 49 -60.87 -2.70 17.33
C ILE A 49 -60.40 -1.28 17.05
N VAL A 50 -59.29 -1.12 16.31
CA VAL A 50 -58.74 0.18 15.93
C VAL A 50 -59.75 0.98 15.10
N GLN A 51 -60.33 0.38 14.06
CA GLN A 51 -61.31 1.06 13.20
C GLN A 51 -62.56 1.49 13.98
N PHE A 52 -63.14 0.62 14.80
CA PHE A 52 -64.35 0.96 15.57
C PHE A 52 -64.09 2.09 16.56
N LEU A 53 -62.96 2.08 17.28
CA LEU A 53 -62.62 3.13 18.24
C LEU A 53 -62.25 4.45 17.54
N GLN A 54 -61.50 4.40 16.43
CA GLN A 54 -61.21 5.59 15.61
C GLN A 54 -62.49 6.26 15.10
N GLN A 55 -63.44 5.46 14.59
CA GLN A 55 -64.72 5.98 14.10
C GLN A 55 -65.63 6.46 15.24
N ALA A 56 -65.55 5.82 16.41
CA ALA A 56 -66.25 6.30 17.60
C ALA A 56 -65.74 7.69 18.01
N ASP A 57 -64.42 7.89 18.10
CA ASP A 57 -63.81 9.16 18.50
C ASP A 57 -64.04 10.28 17.47
N ALA A 58 -64.04 9.97 16.17
CA ALA A 58 -64.35 10.93 15.11
C ALA A 58 -65.80 11.45 15.15
N HIS A 59 -66.72 10.71 15.77
CA HIS A 59 -68.15 11.01 15.83
C HIS A 59 -68.63 11.49 17.21
N VAL A 60 -67.72 11.75 18.16
CA VAL A 60 -68.04 12.39 19.43
C VAL A 60 -68.38 13.87 19.21
N VAL A 61 -69.62 14.26 19.43
CA VAL A 61 -70.06 15.67 19.36
C VAL A 61 -69.64 16.38 20.65
N LYS A 62 -68.80 17.41 20.54
CA LYS A 62 -68.45 18.31 21.65
C LYS A 62 -69.35 19.54 21.57
N GLU A 63 -70.42 19.60 22.35
CA GLU A 63 -71.25 20.82 22.46
C GLU A 63 -70.59 21.82 23.43
N PRO A 64 -70.41 23.10 23.05
CA PRO A 64 -70.04 24.15 23.99
C PRO A 64 -71.25 24.53 24.87
N LEU A 65 -71.06 24.62 26.18
CA LEU A 65 -72.07 25.18 27.09
C LEU A 65 -72.40 26.64 26.72
N PRO A 66 -73.66 27.12 26.92
CA PRO A 66 -73.98 28.53 26.76
C PRO A 66 -73.30 29.36 27.88
N PRO A 67 -72.90 30.62 27.60
CA PRO A 67 -72.21 31.45 28.56
C PRO A 67 -73.11 31.79 29.76
N ILE A 68 -72.65 31.48 30.97
CA ILE A 68 -73.25 31.99 32.21
C ILE A 68 -72.81 33.46 32.34
N HIS A 69 -73.77 34.39 32.24
CA HIS A 69 -73.57 35.77 32.66
C HIS A 69 -73.75 35.89 34.18
N SER A 70 -72.68 36.21 34.90
CA SER A 70 -72.79 36.87 36.21
C SER A 70 -71.53 37.70 36.46
N GLY A 71 -71.74 38.97 36.77
CA GLY A 71 -70.70 39.98 36.92
C GLY A 71 -69.89 39.88 38.21
N ASP A 72 -68.81 40.65 38.16
CA ASP A 72 -67.96 41.21 39.22
C ASP A 72 -67.40 40.35 40.36
N ASN A 73 -66.07 40.49 40.46
CA ASN A 73 -65.17 40.36 41.60
C ASN A 73 -64.74 38.96 42.08
N GLY A 74 -63.44 38.71 41.89
CA GLY A 74 -62.62 37.91 42.80
C GLY A 74 -62.18 36.54 42.28
N SER A 75 -60.85 36.34 42.21
CA SER A 75 -60.13 35.05 42.23
C SER A 75 -60.67 33.93 41.34
N ILE A 76 -60.07 33.73 40.17
CA ILE A 76 -60.32 32.54 39.33
C ILE A 76 -59.37 31.41 39.78
N GLU A 77 -59.90 30.50 40.61
CA GLU A 77 -59.45 29.11 40.63
C GLU A 77 -59.75 28.51 39.25
N GLN A 78 -58.78 27.79 38.67
CA GLN A 78 -58.98 27.01 37.45
C GLN A 78 -59.89 25.81 37.76
N HIS A 79 -61.21 26.03 37.77
CA HIS A 79 -62.16 24.93 37.69
C HIS A 79 -62.08 24.32 36.29
N GLU A 80 -61.62 23.07 36.20
CA GLU A 80 -61.77 22.23 35.01
C GLU A 80 -63.23 22.20 34.58
N VAL A 81 -63.50 22.75 33.40
CA VAL A 81 -64.82 22.71 32.78
C VAL A 81 -65.14 21.26 32.43
N LYS A 82 -65.98 20.58 33.24
CA LYS A 82 -66.59 19.30 32.87
C LYS A 82 -67.53 19.52 31.67
N VAL A 83 -67.01 19.27 30.46
CA VAL A 83 -67.82 19.19 29.24
C VAL A 83 -68.72 17.96 29.34
N PHE A 84 -70.04 18.15 29.31
CA PHE A 84 -70.99 17.04 29.31
C PHE A 84 -71.12 16.49 27.89
N ILE A 85 -70.44 15.36 27.62
CA ILE A 85 -70.49 14.70 26.32
C ILE A 85 -71.75 13.83 26.28
N LYS A 86 -72.76 14.20 25.48
CA LYS A 86 -73.92 13.33 25.23
C LYS A 86 -73.50 12.26 24.22
N GLU A 87 -73.29 11.04 24.66
CA GLU A 87 -72.90 9.93 23.78
C GLU A 87 -74.01 9.64 22.76
N ASN A 88 -73.67 9.73 21.47
CA ASN A 88 -74.55 9.34 20.39
C ASN A 88 -74.70 7.81 20.36
N LYS A 89 -75.91 7.28 20.09
CA LYS A 89 -76.19 5.84 19.92
C LYS A 89 -75.16 5.14 19.03
N LYS A 90 -74.73 5.80 17.94
CA LYS A 90 -73.69 5.29 17.02
C LYS A 90 -72.33 5.09 17.71
N VAL A 91 -71.91 6.04 18.54
CA VAL A 91 -70.63 5.98 19.28
C VAL A 91 -70.68 4.84 20.30
N LYS A 92 -71.80 4.71 21.02
CA LYS A 92 -72.04 3.61 21.96
C LYS A 92 -71.99 2.24 21.26
N ALA A 93 -72.67 2.09 20.12
CA ALA A 93 -72.65 0.86 19.33
C ALA A 93 -71.23 0.49 18.84
N LEU A 94 -70.45 1.46 18.35
CA LEU A 94 -69.07 1.23 17.90
C LEU A 94 -68.13 0.79 19.03
N ARG A 95 -68.23 1.40 20.21
CA ARG A 95 -67.45 0.99 21.39
C ARG A 95 -67.84 -0.42 21.86
N LEU A 96 -69.13 -0.75 21.88
CA LEU A 96 -69.62 -2.09 22.22
C LEU A 96 -69.18 -3.15 21.19
N LEU A 97 -69.13 -2.80 19.89
CA LEU A 97 -68.54 -3.67 18.86
C LEU A 97 -67.05 -3.92 19.13
N ALA A 98 -66.28 -2.90 19.50
CA ALA A 98 -64.88 -3.08 19.89
C ALA A 98 -64.71 -4.03 21.08
N LEU A 99 -65.58 -3.94 22.10
CA LEU A 99 -65.60 -4.88 23.24
C LEU A 99 -66.00 -6.30 22.82
N ARG A 100 -66.94 -6.46 21.88
CA ARG A 100 -67.29 -7.78 21.31
C ARG A 100 -66.09 -8.43 20.61
N VAL A 101 -65.30 -7.64 19.87
CA VAL A 101 -64.07 -8.14 19.23
C VAL A 101 -62.99 -8.47 20.28
N ALA A 102 -62.84 -7.64 21.31
CA ALA A 102 -61.92 -7.93 22.41
C ALA A 102 -62.28 -9.21 23.19
N ALA A 103 -63.58 -9.44 23.41
CA ALA A 103 -64.11 -10.65 24.02
C ALA A 103 -63.89 -11.90 23.13
N HIS A 104 -63.96 -11.76 21.80
CA HIS A 104 -63.57 -12.82 20.86
C HIS A 104 -62.09 -13.21 20.99
N LEU A 105 -61.22 -12.21 21.19
CA LEU A 105 -59.80 -12.42 21.49
C LEU A 105 -59.53 -12.88 22.93
N LYS A 106 -60.58 -13.24 23.69
CA LYS A 106 -60.52 -13.61 25.11
C LYS A 106 -59.79 -12.58 25.98
N TRP A 107 -59.85 -11.30 25.60
CA TRP A 107 -59.13 -10.22 26.29
C TRP A 107 -57.61 -10.43 26.40
N ASN A 108 -57.02 -11.17 25.45
CA ASN A 108 -55.59 -11.45 25.46
C ASN A 108 -54.77 -10.16 25.24
N LEU A 109 -54.14 -9.68 26.32
CA LEU A 109 -53.33 -8.46 26.32
C LEU A 109 -52.06 -8.57 25.45
N ASN A 110 -51.48 -9.76 25.26
CA ASN A 110 -50.32 -9.95 24.37
C ASN A 110 -50.70 -9.62 22.92
N ILE A 111 -51.89 -10.06 22.48
CA ILE A 111 -52.42 -9.79 21.13
C ILE A 111 -52.83 -8.31 21.02
N ILE A 112 -53.63 -7.82 21.97
CA ILE A 112 -54.21 -6.47 21.94
C ILE A 112 -53.11 -5.39 21.98
N LEU A 113 -52.16 -5.47 22.92
CA LEU A 113 -51.07 -4.50 23.03
C LEU A 113 -50.10 -4.53 21.84
N THR A 114 -50.13 -5.58 21.01
CA THR A 114 -49.22 -5.71 19.85
C THR A 114 -49.79 -5.06 18.60
N GLY A 115 -51.11 -4.99 18.45
CA GLY A 115 -51.71 -4.38 17.26
C GLY A 115 -52.67 -3.20 17.50
N VAL A 116 -53.04 -2.89 18.74
CA VAL A 116 -53.87 -1.71 19.08
C VAL A 116 -53.00 -0.63 19.72
N PRO A 117 -53.08 0.64 19.27
CA PRO A 117 -52.41 1.77 19.93
C PRO A 117 -52.81 1.91 21.40
N LEU A 118 -51.87 2.24 22.28
CA LEU A 118 -52.08 2.20 23.73
C LEU A 118 -53.24 3.09 24.20
N VAL A 119 -53.39 4.29 23.63
CA VAL A 119 -54.51 5.20 23.94
C VAL A 119 -55.87 4.58 23.60
N MET A 120 -55.95 3.76 22.55
CA MET A 120 -57.19 3.06 22.19
C MET A 120 -57.45 1.85 23.10
N VAL A 121 -56.40 1.20 23.61
CA VAL A 121 -56.54 0.17 24.65
C VAL A 121 -57.06 0.78 25.95
N GLN A 122 -56.60 1.98 26.32
CA GLN A 122 -57.16 2.73 27.45
C GLN A 122 -58.66 2.99 27.27
N THR A 123 -59.09 3.46 26.09
CA THR A 123 -60.51 3.66 25.77
C THR A 123 -61.29 2.34 25.89
N LEU A 124 -60.77 1.25 25.34
CA LEU A 124 -61.40 -0.08 25.39
C LEU A 124 -61.61 -0.56 26.84
N ILE A 125 -60.58 -0.48 27.69
CA ILE A 125 -60.66 -0.90 29.10
C ILE A 125 -61.59 0.02 29.90
N THR A 126 -61.57 1.32 29.62
CA THR A 126 -62.49 2.29 30.24
C THR A 126 -63.95 1.92 29.98
N GLU A 127 -64.28 1.54 28.74
CA GLU A 127 -65.65 1.14 28.39
C GLU A 127 -66.07 -0.16 29.06
N LEU A 128 -65.15 -1.13 29.20
CA LEU A 128 -65.42 -2.35 29.98
C LEU A 128 -65.73 -2.02 31.45
N LEU A 129 -64.94 -1.13 32.07
CA LEU A 129 -65.11 -0.68 33.46
C LEU A 129 -66.43 0.07 33.66
N LYS A 130 -66.84 0.92 32.70
CA LYS A 130 -68.14 1.62 32.76
C LYS A 130 -69.31 0.64 32.77
N ILE A 131 -69.26 -0.39 31.93
CA ILE A 131 -70.36 -1.36 31.78
C ILE A 131 -70.46 -2.28 32.99
N THR A 132 -69.33 -2.61 33.62
CA THR A 132 -69.27 -3.59 34.71
C THR A 132 -69.29 -2.96 36.10
N LEU A 133 -68.66 -1.80 36.31
CA LEU A 133 -68.55 -1.10 37.60
C LEU A 133 -69.21 0.28 37.64
N GLY A 134 -69.61 0.83 36.49
CA GLY A 134 -70.10 2.22 36.41
C GLY A 134 -69.05 3.25 36.80
N CYS A 135 -67.77 2.95 36.60
CA CYS A 135 -66.65 3.86 36.85
C CYS A 135 -65.80 4.07 35.59
N ASP A 136 -65.04 5.17 35.59
CA ASP A 136 -64.09 5.52 34.54
C ASP A 136 -62.67 5.17 34.99
N PHE A 137 -61.75 5.11 34.03
CA PHE A 137 -60.31 4.86 34.24
C PHE A 137 -59.68 5.76 35.32
N ASN A 138 -60.15 7.00 35.48
CA ASN A 138 -59.65 7.93 36.50
C ASN A 138 -60.22 7.67 37.91
N THR A 139 -61.38 7.05 38.03
CA THR A 139 -62.13 6.86 39.29
C THR A 139 -62.17 5.41 39.78
N VAL A 140 -61.45 4.50 39.11
CA VAL A 140 -61.34 3.08 39.49
C VAL A 140 -60.86 2.90 40.94
N GLU A 141 -60.00 3.81 41.42
CA GLU A 141 -59.37 3.72 42.73
C GLU A 141 -60.37 3.85 43.90
N ASP A 142 -61.43 4.65 43.71
CA ASP A 142 -62.47 4.89 44.72
C ASP A 142 -63.38 3.67 44.96
N ARG A 143 -63.28 2.64 44.09
CA ARG A 143 -64.10 1.42 44.12
C ARG A 143 -63.36 0.19 44.65
N LEU A 144 -62.07 0.32 44.98
CA LEU A 144 -61.22 -0.78 45.45
C LEU A 144 -61.50 -1.23 46.89
N SER A 145 -62.36 -0.52 47.63
CA SER A 145 -62.53 -0.64 49.08
C SER A 145 -63.88 -1.21 49.55
N GLY A 146 -64.73 -1.70 48.63
CA GLY A 146 -66.05 -2.27 48.98
C GLY A 146 -66.20 -3.76 48.64
N ASP A 147 -66.73 -4.56 49.57
CA ASP A 147 -66.92 -6.02 49.45
C ASP A 147 -68.04 -6.46 48.46
N THR A 148 -68.76 -5.54 47.82
CA THR A 148 -69.93 -5.84 46.97
C THR A 148 -69.65 -5.64 45.47
N VAL A 149 -68.58 -6.24 44.94
CA VAL A 149 -68.24 -6.24 43.50
C VAL A 149 -68.67 -7.56 42.86
N THR A 150 -69.31 -7.51 41.69
CA THR A 150 -69.72 -8.69 40.90
C THR A 150 -68.52 -9.39 40.26
N GLU A 151 -68.68 -10.64 39.82
CA GLU A 151 -67.57 -11.45 39.28
C GLU A 151 -67.05 -10.92 37.94
N GLU A 152 -67.91 -10.29 37.14
CA GLU A 152 -67.58 -9.66 35.85
C GLU A 152 -66.84 -8.33 36.06
N ALA A 153 -67.22 -7.60 37.10
CA ALA A 153 -66.53 -6.39 37.53
C ALA A 153 -65.14 -6.71 38.11
N LEU A 154 -65.00 -7.80 38.86
CA LEU A 154 -63.69 -8.29 39.27
C LEU A 154 -62.81 -8.59 38.07
N PHE A 155 -63.32 -9.30 37.06
CA PHE A 155 -62.56 -9.56 35.84
C PHE A 155 -62.05 -8.26 35.16
N ALA A 156 -62.91 -7.24 35.03
CA ALA A 156 -62.53 -5.95 34.44
C ALA A 156 -61.41 -5.25 35.23
N LEU A 157 -61.46 -5.28 36.57
CA LEU A 157 -60.39 -4.75 37.43
C LEU A 157 -59.08 -5.54 37.28
N HIS A 158 -59.15 -6.87 37.19
CA HIS A 158 -57.97 -7.71 36.97
C HIS A 158 -57.32 -7.37 35.62
N LEU A 159 -58.11 -7.24 34.56
CA LEU A 159 -57.62 -6.87 33.23
C LEU A 159 -56.97 -5.48 33.23
N TYR A 160 -57.58 -4.50 33.90
CA TYR A 160 -57.04 -3.14 34.06
C TYR A 160 -55.65 -3.16 34.72
N HIS A 161 -55.52 -3.80 35.89
CA HIS A 161 -54.25 -3.78 36.63
C HIS A 161 -53.15 -4.57 35.93
N ARG A 162 -53.50 -5.67 35.24
CA ARG A 162 -52.55 -6.40 34.37
C ARG A 162 -52.09 -5.54 33.20
N TRP A 163 -53.02 -4.84 32.53
CA TRP A 163 -52.69 -3.93 31.43
C TRP A 163 -51.75 -2.79 31.89
N CYS A 164 -51.96 -2.23 33.08
CA CYS A 164 -51.06 -1.22 33.65
C CYS A 164 -49.61 -1.73 33.72
N LEU A 165 -49.38 -2.91 34.32
CA LEU A 165 -48.03 -3.49 34.45
C LEU A 165 -47.45 -3.90 33.09
N MET A 166 -48.22 -4.62 32.27
CA MET A 166 -47.75 -5.11 30.97
C MET A 166 -47.37 -3.98 30.02
N SER A 167 -48.11 -2.87 30.03
CA SER A 167 -47.82 -1.71 29.16
C SER A 167 -46.49 -1.06 29.52
N VAL A 168 -46.21 -0.89 30.82
CA VAL A 168 -44.94 -0.31 31.29
C VAL A 168 -43.76 -1.23 30.99
N VAL A 169 -43.91 -2.54 31.22
CA VAL A 169 -42.88 -3.52 30.89
C VAL A 169 -42.63 -3.57 29.38
N LYS A 170 -43.69 -3.51 28.56
CA LYS A 170 -43.55 -3.55 27.09
C LYS A 170 -42.86 -2.30 26.52
N ASP A 171 -43.14 -1.14 27.09
CA ASP A 171 -42.50 0.14 26.75
C ASP A 171 -40.98 0.13 26.99
N SER A 172 -40.49 -0.70 27.93
CA SER A 172 -39.06 -0.81 28.22
C SER A 172 -38.22 -1.50 27.13
N PHE A 173 -38.86 -2.21 26.18
CA PHE A 173 -38.15 -2.88 25.10
C PHE A 173 -37.99 -1.97 23.87
N PRO A 174 -36.79 -1.89 23.27
CA PRO A 174 -36.59 -1.10 22.05
C PRO A 174 -37.38 -1.70 20.89
N THR A 175 -38.35 -0.94 20.37
CA THR A 175 -39.12 -1.31 19.17
C THR A 175 -38.56 -0.60 17.95
N ARG A 176 -38.54 -1.28 16.78
CA ARG A 176 -38.13 -0.65 15.53
C ARG A 176 -39.18 0.40 15.14
N PRO A 177 -38.81 1.66 14.87
CA PRO A 177 -39.77 2.66 14.40
C PRO A 177 -40.35 2.21 13.05
N VAL A 178 -41.68 2.29 12.91
CA VAL A 178 -42.36 2.00 11.65
C VAL A 178 -41.93 3.04 10.62
N LYS A 179 -41.35 2.61 9.49
CA LYS A 179 -40.94 3.52 8.41
C LYS A 179 -42.16 4.25 7.83
N GLN A 180 -42.30 5.53 8.12
CA GLN A 180 -43.38 6.37 7.59
C GLN A 180 -43.10 6.71 6.11
N PHE A 181 -43.98 6.25 5.21
CA PHE A 181 -43.98 6.65 3.79
C PHE A 181 -45.35 7.24 3.42
N ALA A 182 -45.64 8.50 3.79
CA ALA A 182 -46.55 9.44 3.11
C ALA A 182 -46.85 10.68 3.99
N GLN A 183 -46.68 11.89 3.43
CA GLN A 183 -46.83 13.18 4.13
C GLN A 183 -48.29 13.61 4.47
N MET A 184 -49.32 12.79 4.24
CA MET A 184 -50.73 13.16 4.50
C MET A 184 -51.42 12.38 5.64
N GLN A 185 -50.82 11.29 6.16
CA GLN A 185 -51.31 10.56 7.35
C GLN A 185 -50.59 10.93 8.66
N GLY A 186 -49.50 11.71 8.58
CA GLY A 186 -48.60 11.98 9.70
C GLY A 186 -49.18 12.82 10.86
N GLN A 187 -50.26 13.60 10.66
CA GLN A 187 -50.86 14.37 11.75
C GLN A 187 -51.64 13.48 12.74
N PHE A 188 -52.33 12.45 12.25
CA PHE A 188 -53.07 11.52 13.11
C PHE A 188 -52.10 10.62 13.90
N ASP A 189 -51.09 10.07 13.22
CA ASP A 189 -50.08 9.21 13.87
C ASP A 189 -49.22 9.98 14.89
N SER A 190 -48.89 11.25 14.62
CA SER A 190 -48.17 12.10 15.59
C SER A 190 -49.01 12.42 16.83
N MET A 191 -50.32 12.60 16.68
CA MET A 191 -51.23 12.84 17.80
C MET A 191 -51.43 11.57 18.64
N VAL A 192 -51.56 10.40 17.99
CA VAL A 192 -51.65 9.09 18.67
C VAL A 192 -50.35 8.75 19.39
N ALA A 193 -49.18 9.07 18.82
CA ALA A 193 -47.88 8.88 19.47
C ALA A 193 -47.74 9.72 20.75
N SER A 194 -48.06 11.01 20.67
CA SER A 194 -48.07 11.92 21.83
C SER A 194 -49.07 11.48 22.90
N ALA A 195 -50.25 11.02 22.49
CA ALA A 195 -51.25 10.46 23.40
C ALA A 195 -50.75 9.18 24.08
N ASN A 196 -50.13 8.24 23.35
CA ASN A 196 -49.56 7.02 23.92
C ASN A 196 -48.47 7.33 24.96
N GLU A 197 -47.62 8.33 24.71
CA GLU A 197 -46.59 8.77 25.66
C GLU A 197 -47.21 9.31 26.96
N ALA A 198 -48.27 10.11 26.84
CA ALA A 198 -49.02 10.61 28.01
C ALA A 198 -49.65 9.45 28.81
N VAL A 199 -50.22 8.45 28.13
CA VAL A 199 -50.78 7.25 28.77
C VAL A 199 -49.70 6.46 29.49
N ILE A 200 -48.55 6.19 28.85
CA ILE A 200 -47.43 5.49 29.50
C ILE A 200 -46.95 6.22 30.75
N ARG A 201 -46.81 7.55 30.70
CA ARG A 201 -46.39 8.35 31.85
C ARG A 201 -47.37 8.19 33.02
N TYR A 202 -48.67 8.28 32.73
CA TYR A 202 -49.71 8.07 33.73
C TYR A 202 -49.68 6.66 34.34
N LEU A 203 -49.50 5.63 33.50
CA LEU A 203 -49.44 4.24 33.98
C LEU A 203 -48.22 3.99 34.87
N LYS A 204 -47.05 4.56 34.55
CA LYS A 204 -45.82 4.45 35.36
C LYS A 204 -46.05 4.94 36.80
N GLU A 205 -46.74 6.07 36.97
CA GLU A 205 -47.07 6.66 38.27
C GLU A 205 -48.02 5.79 39.12
N ARG A 206 -48.81 4.90 38.50
CA ARG A 206 -49.82 4.05 39.16
C ARG A 206 -49.47 2.57 39.26
N THR A 207 -48.26 2.18 38.88
CA THR A 207 -47.82 0.78 38.94
C THR A 207 -47.85 0.21 40.36
N GLY A 208 -47.49 1.00 41.37
CA GLY A 208 -47.51 0.57 42.79
C GLY A 208 -48.89 0.08 43.27
N LEU A 209 -49.95 0.81 42.93
CA LEU A 209 -51.33 0.43 43.25
C LEU A 209 -51.75 -0.85 42.53
N SER A 210 -51.28 -1.04 41.29
CA SER A 210 -51.57 -2.23 40.50
C SER A 210 -50.85 -3.46 41.02
N VAL A 211 -49.62 -3.33 41.49
CA VAL A 211 -48.90 -4.41 42.19
C VAL A 211 -49.63 -4.81 43.47
N GLU A 212 -50.03 -3.84 44.30
CA GLU A 212 -50.74 -4.11 45.56
C GLU A 212 -52.08 -4.82 45.32
N TYR A 213 -52.87 -4.36 44.34
CA TYR A 213 -54.13 -5.00 43.99
C TYR A 213 -53.94 -6.43 43.50
N LEU A 214 -53.03 -6.66 42.56
CA LEU A 214 -52.78 -7.98 41.99
C LEU A 214 -52.24 -8.97 43.04
N GLN A 215 -51.43 -8.51 43.99
CA GLN A 215 -50.99 -9.31 45.14
C GLN A 215 -52.16 -9.70 46.05
N LYS A 216 -53.11 -8.78 46.31
CA LYS A 216 -54.35 -9.11 47.05
C LYS A 216 -55.20 -10.14 46.30
N CYS A 217 -55.27 -10.06 44.97
CA CYS A 217 -56.02 -11.03 44.15
C CYS A 217 -55.47 -12.45 44.26
N LEU A 218 -54.16 -12.63 44.46
CA LEU A 218 -53.56 -13.95 44.70
C LEU A 218 -54.09 -14.61 45.99
N GLN A 219 -54.59 -13.82 46.95
CA GLN A 219 -55.08 -14.29 48.26
C GLN A 219 -56.61 -14.36 48.36
N CYS A 220 -57.33 -13.81 47.37
CA CYS A 220 -58.78 -13.58 47.44
C CYS A 220 -59.65 -14.85 47.26
N GLY A 221 -59.18 -15.83 46.47
CA GLY A 221 -59.88 -17.11 46.26
C GLY A 221 -61.26 -17.05 45.58
N ARG A 222 -61.60 -15.92 44.93
CA ARG A 222 -62.88 -15.73 44.23
C ARG A 222 -62.81 -16.20 42.77
N THR A 223 -63.92 -16.70 42.25
CA THR A 223 -64.11 -17.00 40.83
C THR A 223 -64.27 -15.71 40.01
N LEU A 224 -63.64 -15.66 38.83
CA LEU A 224 -63.76 -14.54 37.89
C LEU A 224 -64.67 -14.96 36.74
N LYS A 225 -65.53 -14.05 36.29
CA LYS A 225 -66.36 -14.25 35.08
C LYS A 225 -65.87 -13.40 33.94
N MET A 226 -65.33 -14.05 32.91
CA MET A 226 -64.89 -13.40 31.69
C MET A 226 -66.06 -13.16 30.74
N PRO A 227 -66.33 -11.90 30.35
CA PRO A 227 -67.35 -11.60 29.35
C PRO A 227 -67.00 -12.21 27.99
N THR A 228 -67.96 -12.89 27.38
CA THR A 228 -67.87 -13.41 26.00
C THR A 228 -68.53 -12.45 25.02
N MET A 229 -68.35 -12.68 23.72
CA MET A 229 -69.00 -11.88 22.68
C MET A 229 -70.52 -11.83 22.84
N HIS A 230 -71.15 -12.92 23.32
CA HIS A 230 -72.59 -13.02 23.47
C HIS A 230 -73.13 -12.34 24.74
N CYS A 231 -72.25 -11.87 25.65
CA CYS A 231 -72.64 -11.07 26.80
C CYS A 231 -73.02 -9.64 26.41
N ILE A 232 -72.58 -9.16 25.25
CA ILE A 232 -72.68 -7.75 24.86
C ILE A 232 -73.63 -7.61 23.67
N SER A 233 -74.82 -7.05 23.91
CA SER A 233 -75.80 -6.77 22.85
C SER A 233 -75.60 -5.37 22.27
N ILE A 234 -75.74 -5.22 20.96
CA ILE A 234 -75.62 -3.91 20.29
C ILE A 234 -76.99 -3.22 20.31
N PRO A 235 -77.08 -1.92 20.63
CA PRO A 235 -78.35 -1.18 20.59
C PRO A 235 -78.98 -1.19 19.19
N SER A 236 -80.27 -1.49 19.10
CA SER A 236 -81.06 -1.44 17.86
C SER A 236 -81.75 -0.06 17.67
N GLU A 237 -82.33 0.21 16.49
CA GLU A 237 -83.08 1.45 16.25
C GLU A 237 -84.30 1.60 17.18
N ASP A 238 -84.86 0.47 17.65
CA ASP A 238 -86.10 0.39 18.44
C ASP A 238 -85.87 0.34 19.97
N SER A 239 -84.62 0.24 20.45
CA SER A 239 -84.29 0.09 21.88
C SER A 239 -83.03 0.88 22.30
N ASP A 240 -83.16 1.79 23.27
CA ASP A 240 -82.05 2.62 23.76
C ASP A 240 -81.15 1.92 24.79
N ASP A 241 -81.67 0.88 25.46
CA ASP A 241 -80.98 0.18 26.53
C ASP A 241 -80.13 -0.98 26.00
N SER A 242 -78.86 -1.01 26.42
CA SER A 242 -77.95 -2.11 26.14
C SER A 242 -78.24 -3.26 27.12
N LEU A 243 -78.64 -4.42 26.58
CA LEU A 243 -78.85 -5.62 27.38
C LEU A 243 -77.54 -6.41 27.50
N PHE A 244 -77.14 -6.70 28.74
CA PHE A 244 -75.95 -7.50 29.03
C PHE A 244 -76.35 -8.87 29.58
N HIS A 245 -75.89 -9.92 28.90
CA HIS A 245 -76.19 -11.32 29.22
C HIS A 245 -75.02 -11.96 29.96
N TRP A 246 -74.84 -11.60 31.23
CA TRP A 246 -73.73 -12.10 32.06
C TRP A 246 -73.81 -13.61 32.35
N ASP A 247 -74.99 -14.21 32.16
CA ASP A 247 -75.20 -15.66 32.17
C ASP A 247 -74.38 -16.40 31.10
N LYS A 248 -73.96 -15.70 30.03
CA LYS A 248 -73.11 -16.24 28.96
C LYS A 248 -71.62 -15.99 29.18
N ALA A 249 -71.22 -15.47 30.34
CA ALA A 249 -69.81 -15.31 30.71
C ALA A 249 -69.18 -16.68 31.02
N ILE A 250 -67.86 -16.79 30.88
CA ILE A 250 -67.11 -18.01 31.17
C ILE A 250 -66.44 -17.86 32.54
N ASP A 251 -66.64 -18.84 33.42
CA ASP A 251 -65.94 -18.92 34.69
C ASP A 251 -64.46 -19.26 34.46
N ILE A 252 -63.56 -18.50 35.12
CA ILE A 252 -62.12 -18.73 35.08
C ILE A 252 -61.68 -19.43 36.36
N ASP A 253 -60.92 -20.52 36.21
CA ASP A 253 -60.32 -21.25 37.33
C ASP A 253 -59.34 -20.37 38.11
N GLN A 254 -59.26 -20.61 39.42
CA GLN A 254 -58.36 -19.87 40.30
C GLN A 254 -56.90 -19.98 39.88
N ASN A 255 -56.42 -21.18 39.55
CA ASN A 255 -55.02 -21.38 39.17
C ASN A 255 -54.71 -20.72 37.82
N ASP A 256 -55.70 -20.65 36.92
CA ASP A 256 -55.55 -20.05 35.60
C ASP A 256 -55.26 -18.55 35.71
N TYR A 257 -56.10 -17.77 36.40
CA TYR A 257 -55.83 -16.34 36.55
C TYR A 257 -54.64 -16.06 37.48
N GLN A 258 -54.41 -16.86 38.53
CA GLN A 258 -53.27 -16.68 39.43
C GLN A 258 -51.93 -16.90 38.72
N SER A 259 -51.82 -17.94 37.89
CA SER A 259 -50.59 -18.21 37.14
C SER A 259 -50.20 -17.03 36.24
N GLN A 260 -51.19 -16.42 35.59
CA GLN A 260 -50.98 -15.25 34.75
C GLN A 260 -50.60 -13.99 35.55
N ILE A 261 -51.23 -13.76 36.70
CA ILE A 261 -50.85 -12.65 37.60
C ILE A 261 -49.41 -12.82 38.09
N LEU A 262 -49.02 -14.03 38.49
CA LEU A 262 -47.67 -14.33 38.93
C LEU A 262 -46.64 -14.10 37.82
N TYR A 263 -46.98 -14.44 36.57
CA TYR A 263 -46.13 -14.16 35.41
C TYR A 263 -45.96 -12.65 35.16
N ASP A 264 -47.05 -11.89 35.21
CA ASP A 264 -47.05 -10.44 34.96
C ASP A 264 -46.31 -9.68 36.08
N LEU A 265 -46.55 -10.05 37.35
CA LEU A 265 -45.84 -9.52 38.52
C LEU A 265 -44.35 -9.87 38.49
N GLY A 266 -44.00 -11.12 38.16
CA GLY A 266 -42.61 -11.54 38.02
C GLY A 266 -41.89 -10.76 36.92
N SER A 267 -42.55 -10.55 35.78
CA SER A 267 -42.02 -9.76 34.67
C SER A 267 -41.81 -8.30 35.06
N PHE A 268 -42.74 -7.72 35.83
CA PHE A 268 -42.60 -6.37 36.36
C PHE A 268 -41.45 -6.26 37.39
N HIS A 269 -41.36 -7.19 38.34
CA HIS A 269 -40.27 -7.21 39.32
C HIS A 269 -38.90 -7.45 38.68
N PHE A 270 -38.83 -8.20 37.58
CA PHE A 270 -37.62 -8.35 36.78
C PHE A 270 -37.25 -7.02 36.11
N TYR A 271 -38.23 -6.32 35.54
CA TYR A 271 -38.05 -4.99 34.94
C TYR A 271 -37.58 -3.94 35.96
N THR A 272 -38.09 -3.96 37.20
CA THR A 272 -37.67 -3.04 38.28
C THR A 272 -36.40 -3.51 39.01
N GLU A 273 -35.67 -4.51 38.48
CA GLU A 273 -34.43 -5.07 39.04
C GLU A 273 -34.58 -5.68 40.45
N THR A 274 -35.79 -5.92 40.91
CA THR A 274 -36.11 -6.62 42.17
C THR A 274 -36.12 -8.14 41.95
N TYR A 275 -34.94 -8.70 41.67
CA TYR A 275 -34.80 -10.10 41.23
C TYR A 275 -35.23 -11.14 42.27
N SER A 276 -35.28 -10.77 43.56
CA SER A 276 -35.69 -11.66 44.64
C SER A 276 -37.18 -11.95 44.61
N GLU A 277 -37.96 -10.89 44.49
CA GLU A 277 -39.40 -10.91 44.33
C GLU A 277 -39.78 -11.52 42.97
N ALA A 278 -39.06 -11.18 41.91
CA ALA A 278 -39.26 -11.78 40.59
C ALA A 278 -39.10 -13.31 40.61
N LEU A 279 -38.03 -13.81 41.25
CA LEU A 279 -37.83 -15.26 41.39
C LEU A 279 -38.98 -15.92 42.12
N LEU A 280 -39.43 -15.34 43.24
CA LEU A 280 -40.54 -15.87 44.03
C LEU A 280 -41.82 -15.99 43.18
N MET A 281 -42.16 -14.92 42.44
CA MET A 281 -43.32 -14.91 41.57
C MET A 281 -43.21 -15.94 40.43
N PHE A 282 -42.04 -16.06 39.78
CA PHE A 282 -41.83 -17.03 38.70
C PHE A 282 -41.85 -18.49 39.18
N THR A 283 -41.30 -18.78 40.36
CA THR A 283 -41.37 -20.12 40.96
C THR A 283 -42.81 -20.50 41.29
N GLN A 284 -43.57 -19.60 41.93
CA GLN A 284 -44.98 -19.81 42.20
C GLN A 284 -45.80 -19.95 40.91
N CYS A 285 -45.44 -19.21 39.85
CA CYS A 285 -46.06 -19.32 38.54
C CYS A 285 -45.87 -20.72 37.94
N LEU A 286 -44.63 -21.27 37.98
CA LEU A 286 -44.31 -22.62 37.51
C LEU A 286 -45.10 -23.70 38.28
N ASP A 287 -45.24 -23.55 39.59
CA ASP A 287 -46.00 -24.51 40.41
C ASP A 287 -47.51 -24.43 40.15
N THR A 288 -48.03 -23.23 39.89
CA THR A 288 -49.47 -22.98 39.72
C THR A 288 -49.94 -23.37 38.32
N ILE A 289 -49.17 -23.05 37.27
CA ILE A 289 -49.55 -23.34 35.87
C ILE A 289 -49.67 -24.84 35.58
N THR A 290 -48.90 -25.69 36.27
CA THR A 290 -48.98 -27.16 36.12
C THR A 290 -50.31 -27.75 36.61
N LYS A 291 -51.06 -27.00 37.42
CA LYS A 291 -52.37 -27.40 37.94
C LYS A 291 -53.53 -26.98 37.03
N VAL A 292 -53.26 -26.14 36.03
CA VAL A 292 -54.27 -25.65 35.07
C VAL A 292 -54.44 -26.68 33.96
N THR A 293 -55.63 -27.29 33.87
CA THR A 293 -55.94 -28.33 32.87
C THR A 293 -56.53 -27.77 31.58
N SER A 294 -57.27 -26.66 31.66
CA SER A 294 -57.88 -25.99 30.50
C SER A 294 -57.77 -24.45 30.65
N PRO A 295 -56.66 -23.84 30.21
CA PRO A 295 -56.45 -22.40 30.36
C PRO A 295 -57.46 -21.60 29.52
N GLN A 296 -58.16 -20.67 30.15
CA GLN A 296 -59.07 -19.72 29.52
C GLN A 296 -58.46 -18.32 29.45
N LEU A 297 -57.69 -17.92 30.47
CA LEU A 297 -57.07 -16.61 30.59
C LEU A 297 -55.54 -16.63 30.44
N SER A 298 -54.86 -17.66 30.94
CA SER A 298 -53.40 -17.72 30.91
C SER A 298 -52.86 -17.92 29.48
N ASP A 299 -51.91 -17.06 29.10
CA ASP A 299 -51.17 -17.09 27.85
C ASP A 299 -49.68 -16.84 28.17
N ILE A 300 -49.07 -17.86 28.77
CA ILE A 300 -47.71 -17.80 29.32
C ILE A 300 -46.75 -18.51 28.38
N ASP A 301 -45.73 -17.77 27.91
CA ASP A 301 -44.61 -18.37 27.19
C ASP A 301 -43.72 -19.14 28.19
N MET A 302 -43.86 -20.46 28.17
CA MET A 302 -43.12 -21.36 29.05
C MET A 302 -41.60 -21.31 28.83
N GLY A 303 -41.14 -20.98 27.62
CA GLY A 303 -39.72 -20.78 27.34
C GLY A 303 -39.20 -19.53 28.04
N ARG A 304 -39.94 -18.43 27.91
CA ARG A 304 -39.60 -17.14 28.53
C ARG A 304 -39.69 -17.19 30.05
N LEU A 305 -40.71 -17.82 30.62
CA LEU A 305 -40.83 -18.04 32.08
C LEU A 305 -39.63 -18.79 32.65
N LYS A 306 -39.23 -19.91 32.01
CA LYS A 306 -38.04 -20.68 32.43
C LYS A 306 -36.77 -19.85 32.31
N GLY A 307 -36.62 -19.09 31.22
CA GLY A 307 -35.49 -18.17 31.03
C GLY A 307 -35.39 -17.12 32.13
N TYR A 308 -36.50 -16.46 32.48
CA TYR A 308 -36.54 -15.50 33.58
C TYR A 308 -36.23 -16.14 34.93
N HIS A 309 -36.80 -17.31 35.22
CA HIS A 309 -36.53 -18.04 36.45
C HIS A 309 -35.03 -18.37 36.59
N THR A 310 -34.41 -18.93 35.54
CA THR A 310 -32.97 -19.22 35.53
C THR A 310 -32.13 -17.94 35.68
N ALA A 311 -32.47 -16.87 34.96
CA ALA A 311 -31.77 -15.59 35.07
C ALA A 311 -31.82 -15.03 36.50
N CYS A 312 -32.99 -15.01 37.13
CA CYS A 312 -33.14 -14.58 38.52
C CYS A 312 -32.35 -15.47 39.50
N GLN A 313 -32.29 -16.78 39.29
CA GLN A 313 -31.49 -17.69 40.11
C GLN A 313 -29.99 -17.37 40.00
N THR A 314 -29.50 -17.12 38.78
CA THR A 314 -28.08 -16.76 38.54
C THR A 314 -27.74 -15.40 39.15
N LEU A 315 -28.59 -14.39 38.97
CA LEU A 315 -28.35 -13.02 39.47
C LEU A 315 -28.37 -12.92 41.00
N ARG A 316 -28.99 -13.87 41.72
CA ARG A 316 -29.14 -13.82 43.19
C ARG A 316 -28.01 -14.43 44.01
N SER A 317 -27.05 -15.13 43.41
CA SER A 317 -25.90 -15.72 44.14
C SER A 317 -26.27 -16.49 45.42
N VAL A 318 -27.31 -17.33 45.40
CA VAL A 318 -27.58 -18.28 46.50
C VAL A 318 -27.47 -19.70 45.94
N PRO A 319 -26.47 -20.49 46.35
CA PRO A 319 -26.30 -21.85 45.86
C PRO A 319 -27.41 -22.74 46.42
N THR A 320 -28.26 -23.28 45.55
CA THR A 320 -29.02 -24.49 45.87
C THR A 320 -28.04 -25.65 46.05
N PRO A 321 -28.17 -26.46 47.12
CA PRO A 321 -27.32 -27.62 47.34
C PRO A 321 -27.78 -28.78 46.45
N GLN A 322 -27.48 -28.73 45.15
CA GLN A 322 -27.53 -29.90 44.29
C GLN A 322 -26.35 -29.86 43.31
N GLU A 323 -25.50 -30.89 43.45
CA GLU A 323 -24.43 -31.38 42.56
C GLU A 323 -23.54 -30.31 41.90
N LYS A 324 -22.24 -30.29 42.29
CA LYS A 324 -21.18 -29.47 41.66
C LYS A 324 -21.14 -29.72 40.15
N ALA A 325 -21.92 -28.96 39.40
CA ALA A 325 -21.69 -28.74 37.98
C ALA A 325 -20.33 -28.07 37.84
N LYS A 326 -19.51 -28.57 36.91
CA LYS A 326 -18.19 -28.02 36.60
C LYS A 326 -18.37 -26.54 36.22
N GLU A 327 -17.64 -25.63 36.87
CA GLU A 327 -17.71 -24.19 36.57
C GLU A 327 -17.44 -23.93 35.09
N SER A 328 -18.17 -22.97 34.52
CA SER A 328 -18.10 -22.64 33.09
C SER A 328 -16.81 -21.85 32.79
N LEU A 329 -16.25 -21.98 31.59
CA LEU A 329 -15.05 -21.20 31.22
C LEU A 329 -15.32 -19.69 31.24
N TYR A 330 -16.56 -19.28 30.97
CA TYR A 330 -16.97 -17.88 31.13
C TYR A 330 -16.87 -17.40 32.58
N GLN A 331 -17.36 -18.20 33.54
CA GLN A 331 -17.25 -17.87 34.96
C GLN A 331 -15.79 -17.80 35.42
N LEU A 332 -14.95 -18.73 34.96
CA LEU A 332 -13.51 -18.74 35.28
C LEU A 332 -12.79 -17.52 34.66
N ALA A 333 -13.14 -17.11 33.44
CA ALA A 333 -12.58 -15.93 32.80
C ALA A 333 -12.94 -14.64 33.55
N GLU A 334 -14.20 -14.50 33.99
CA GLU A 334 -14.63 -13.34 34.78
C GLU A 334 -14.01 -13.31 36.18
N GLN A 335 -13.85 -14.47 36.84
CA GLN A 335 -13.11 -14.57 38.10
C GLN A 335 -11.64 -14.15 37.93
N ALA A 336 -10.98 -14.61 36.86
CA ALA A 336 -9.62 -14.18 36.54
C ALA A 336 -9.55 -12.67 36.30
N ARG A 337 -10.49 -12.11 35.54
CA ARG A 337 -10.59 -10.66 35.27
C ARG A 337 -10.77 -9.84 36.56
N GLN A 338 -11.54 -10.34 37.53
CA GLN A 338 -11.68 -9.71 38.85
C GLN A 338 -10.42 -9.83 39.72
N ASN A 339 -9.61 -10.86 39.50
CA ASN A 339 -8.36 -11.14 40.22
C ASN A 339 -7.09 -10.73 39.42
N ASP A 340 -7.10 -9.51 38.85
CA ASP A 340 -6.00 -8.93 38.07
C ASP A 340 -5.47 -9.85 36.95
N TYR A 341 -6.38 -10.58 36.29
CA TYR A 341 -6.14 -11.51 35.19
C TYR A 341 -5.28 -12.74 35.53
N GLN A 342 -5.08 -13.05 36.81
CA GLN A 342 -4.35 -14.26 37.20
C GLN A 342 -5.10 -15.53 36.75
N GLY A 343 -4.39 -16.42 36.05
CA GLY A 343 -4.95 -17.67 35.53
C GLY A 343 -5.79 -17.53 34.27
N LEU A 344 -5.92 -16.32 33.70
CA LEU A 344 -6.72 -16.07 32.50
C LEU A 344 -6.24 -16.87 31.29
N ILE A 345 -4.91 -16.96 31.10
CA ILE A 345 -4.32 -17.59 29.92
C ILE A 345 -4.64 -19.08 29.84
N ASP A 346 -4.69 -19.78 30.97
CA ASP A 346 -5.07 -21.20 31.00
C ASP A 346 -6.52 -21.40 30.56
N VAL A 347 -7.43 -20.53 31.01
CA VAL A 347 -8.86 -20.53 30.60
C VAL A 347 -8.97 -20.30 29.09
N ILE A 348 -8.24 -19.33 28.56
CA ILE A 348 -8.23 -18.95 27.13
C ILE A 348 -7.64 -20.07 26.26
N ILE A 349 -6.58 -20.74 26.71
CA ILE A 349 -5.99 -21.90 26.02
C ILE A 349 -6.94 -23.09 26.03
N GLU A 350 -7.60 -23.38 27.17
CA GLU A 350 -8.61 -24.45 27.25
C GLU A 350 -9.81 -24.17 26.33
N ASP A 351 -10.23 -22.92 26.26
CA ASP A 351 -11.33 -22.47 25.40
C ASP A 351 -11.03 -22.59 23.90
N ASN A 352 -9.75 -22.53 23.48
CA ASN A 352 -9.39 -22.73 22.06
C ASN A 352 -9.98 -24.03 21.51
N LEU A 353 -10.05 -25.07 22.34
CA LEU A 353 -10.69 -26.35 22.01
C LEU A 353 -12.18 -26.38 22.35
N LYS A 354 -12.57 -25.90 23.55
CA LYS A 354 -13.96 -26.02 24.01
C LYS A 354 -14.95 -25.10 23.30
N GLN A 355 -14.50 -23.96 22.77
CA GLN A 355 -15.36 -23.04 22.02
C GLN A 355 -16.53 -22.48 22.84
N GLU A 356 -16.35 -22.32 24.15
CA GLU A 356 -17.39 -21.88 25.07
C GLU A 356 -17.50 -20.35 25.11
N LEU A 357 -16.36 -19.64 25.06
CA LEU A 357 -16.34 -18.19 24.98
C LEU A 357 -16.67 -17.72 23.56
N THR A 358 -17.49 -16.67 23.47
CA THR A 358 -17.78 -16.06 22.17
C THR A 358 -16.56 -15.32 21.63
N SER A 359 -16.43 -15.24 20.30
CA SER A 359 -15.34 -14.47 19.68
C SER A 359 -15.41 -12.97 20.01
N ALA A 360 -16.61 -12.42 20.22
CA ALA A 360 -16.80 -11.04 20.64
C ALA A 360 -16.17 -10.79 22.02
N TYR A 361 -16.51 -11.64 23.00
CA TYR A 361 -15.94 -11.53 24.36
C TYR A 361 -14.40 -11.57 24.35
N ARG A 362 -13.81 -12.46 23.56
CA ARG A 362 -12.34 -12.58 23.48
C ARG A 362 -11.68 -11.37 22.79
N SER A 363 -12.36 -10.77 21.82
CA SER A 363 -11.93 -9.53 21.18
C SER A 363 -12.00 -8.36 22.15
N ASP A 364 -13.12 -8.22 22.88
CA ASP A 364 -13.31 -7.17 23.89
C ASP A 364 -12.24 -7.25 24.99
N LEU A 365 -11.88 -8.47 25.40
CA LEU A 365 -10.83 -8.73 26.39
C LEU A 365 -9.43 -8.36 25.86
N GLU A 366 -9.15 -8.64 24.58
CA GLU A 366 -7.89 -8.24 23.92
C GLU A 366 -7.79 -6.72 23.80
N ASP A 367 -8.86 -6.05 23.37
CA ASP A 367 -8.94 -4.59 23.27
C ASP A 367 -8.83 -3.92 24.66
N GLU A 368 -9.43 -4.52 25.70
CA GLU A 368 -9.32 -4.04 27.07
C GLU A 368 -7.87 -4.08 27.56
N LEU A 369 -7.15 -5.18 27.32
CA LEU A 369 -5.75 -5.34 27.71
C LEU A 369 -4.82 -4.43 26.90
N GLY A 370 -5.08 -4.24 25.60
CA GLY A 370 -4.28 -3.37 24.73
C GLY A 370 -4.37 -1.88 25.07
N ASN A 371 -5.45 -1.45 25.74
CA ASN A 371 -5.63 -0.08 26.21
C ASN A 371 -5.12 0.17 27.64
N LYS A 372 -4.58 -0.85 28.32
CA LYS A 372 -4.02 -0.73 29.68
C LYS A 372 -2.50 -0.46 29.67
N ASP A 373 -1.95 -0.15 30.84
CA ASP A 373 -0.52 0.13 31.03
C ASP A 373 0.39 -1.03 30.59
N ASP A 374 1.65 -0.70 30.23
CA ASP A 374 2.69 -1.63 29.75
C ASP A 374 2.89 -2.90 30.60
N LYS A 375 2.52 -2.88 31.90
CA LYS A 375 2.60 -4.06 32.78
C LYS A 375 1.74 -5.24 32.30
N TYR A 376 0.72 -4.99 31.47
CA TYR A 376 -0.15 -6.04 30.91
C TYR A 376 0.26 -6.46 29.50
N SER A 377 1.35 -5.92 28.94
CA SER A 377 1.80 -6.19 27.56
C SER A 377 2.06 -7.68 27.31
N GLU A 378 2.63 -8.40 28.28
CA GLU A 378 2.86 -9.85 28.15
C GLU A 378 1.54 -10.64 28.06
N ILE A 379 0.57 -10.33 28.92
CA ILE A 379 -0.75 -10.99 28.91
C ILE A 379 -1.52 -10.63 27.64
N TYR A 380 -1.47 -9.35 27.22
CA TYR A 380 -2.04 -8.89 25.96
C TYR A 380 -1.52 -9.72 24.78
N MET A 381 -0.20 -9.85 24.65
CA MET A 381 0.44 -10.65 23.60
C MET A 381 0.00 -12.12 23.63
N GLN A 382 -0.07 -12.72 24.83
CA GLN A 382 -0.52 -14.10 24.98
C GLN A 382 -1.99 -14.30 24.60
N VAL A 383 -2.87 -13.35 24.94
CA VAL A 383 -4.28 -13.35 24.54
C VAL A 383 -4.41 -13.20 23.02
N SER A 384 -3.69 -12.25 22.41
CA SER A 384 -3.66 -12.05 20.96
C SER A 384 -3.23 -13.31 20.21
N VAL A 385 -2.16 -13.98 20.66
CA VAL A 385 -1.71 -15.25 20.09
C VAL A 385 -2.80 -16.32 20.18
N CYS A 386 -3.44 -16.45 21.34
CA CYS A 386 -4.52 -17.42 21.51
C CYS A 386 -5.74 -17.12 20.63
N ASN A 387 -6.11 -15.85 20.46
CA ASN A 387 -7.24 -15.41 19.64
C ASN A 387 -6.99 -15.64 18.14
N VAL A 388 -5.75 -15.47 17.68
CA VAL A 388 -5.38 -15.82 16.30
C VAL A 388 -5.44 -17.32 16.08
N ILE A 389 -4.85 -18.13 16.97
CA ILE A 389 -4.91 -19.60 16.86
C ILE A 389 -6.37 -20.07 16.87
N ARG A 390 -7.20 -19.49 17.73
CA ARG A 390 -8.63 -19.75 17.79
C ARG A 390 -9.33 -19.46 16.44
N SER A 391 -9.02 -18.32 15.83
CA SER A 391 -9.60 -17.91 14.54
C SER A 391 -9.15 -18.82 13.39
N VAL A 392 -7.89 -19.27 13.38
CA VAL A 392 -7.36 -20.26 12.43
C VAL A 392 -8.09 -21.59 12.57
N MET A 393 -8.30 -22.06 13.81
CA MET A 393 -9.04 -23.29 14.07
C MET A 393 -10.49 -23.21 13.55
N GLU A 394 -11.12 -22.03 13.63
CA GLU A 394 -12.45 -21.77 13.07
C GLU A 394 -12.45 -21.60 11.53
N GLY A 395 -11.28 -21.53 10.89
CA GLY A 395 -11.14 -21.34 9.44
C GLY A 395 -11.43 -19.90 8.98
N LYS A 396 -11.29 -18.91 9.87
CA LYS A 396 -11.48 -17.49 9.54
C LYS A 396 -10.23 -16.90 8.87
N ALA A 397 -10.44 -15.94 7.97
CA ALA A 397 -9.36 -15.17 7.36
C ALA A 397 -8.65 -14.30 8.40
N LEU A 398 -7.33 -14.23 8.34
CA LEU A 398 -6.51 -13.42 9.24
C LEU A 398 -6.36 -12.00 8.70
N VAL A 399 -6.55 -11.00 9.56
CA VAL A 399 -6.42 -9.56 9.21
C VAL A 399 -5.05 -8.96 9.66
N SER A 400 -4.17 -9.80 10.23
CA SER A 400 -2.73 -9.58 10.51
C SER A 400 -2.34 -8.55 11.58
N LEU A 401 -2.12 -9.02 12.82
CA LEU A 401 -1.21 -8.44 13.83
C LEU A 401 0.01 -9.35 14.10
N LEU A 402 -0.10 -10.65 13.75
CA LEU A 402 0.86 -11.68 14.18
C LEU A 402 2.12 -11.76 13.29
N ALA A 403 2.06 -11.28 12.05
CA ALA A 403 3.20 -11.24 11.14
C ALA A 403 4.28 -10.25 11.64
N ASP A 404 3.85 -9.02 11.95
CA ASP A 404 4.72 -7.98 12.53
C ASP A 404 5.26 -8.39 13.91
N ILE A 405 4.44 -9.10 14.70
CA ILE A 405 4.85 -9.65 16.00
C ILE A 405 5.92 -10.74 15.85
N VAL A 406 5.83 -11.63 14.84
CA VAL A 406 6.76 -12.76 14.67
C VAL A 406 8.08 -12.35 14.02
N GLU A 407 8.10 -11.31 13.16
CA GLU A 407 9.33 -10.80 12.54
C GLU A 407 10.34 -10.30 13.59
N ASP A 408 9.84 -9.65 14.66
CA ASP A 408 10.64 -9.12 15.78
C ASP A 408 10.38 -9.85 17.13
N ALA A 409 9.70 -11.00 17.13
CA ALA A 409 9.31 -11.70 18.36
C ALA A 409 10.51 -12.08 19.22
N ASP A 410 10.41 -11.82 20.52
CA ASP A 410 11.38 -12.28 21.49
C ASP A 410 11.28 -13.82 21.70
N GLN A 411 12.30 -14.37 22.35
CA GLN A 411 12.39 -15.81 22.59
C GLN A 411 11.19 -16.36 23.39
N SER A 412 10.64 -15.57 24.33
CA SER A 412 9.50 -16.00 25.14
C SER A 412 8.20 -16.10 24.34
N THR A 413 7.93 -15.16 23.43
CA THR A 413 6.74 -15.16 22.57
C THR A 413 6.75 -16.35 21.61
N VAL A 414 7.91 -16.67 21.01
CA VAL A 414 8.05 -17.85 20.13
C VAL A 414 7.80 -19.15 20.88
N ASP A 415 8.33 -19.28 22.10
CA ASP A 415 8.13 -20.47 22.94
C ASP A 415 6.65 -20.64 23.34
N PHE A 416 5.98 -19.53 23.70
CA PHE A 416 4.55 -19.53 24.01
C PHE A 416 3.71 -19.92 22.79
N LEU A 417 3.99 -19.35 21.60
CA LEU A 417 3.30 -19.69 20.35
C LEU A 417 3.41 -21.19 20.03
N ILE A 418 4.61 -21.77 20.12
CA ILE A 418 4.83 -23.20 19.90
C ILE A 418 4.04 -24.04 20.91
N MET A 419 4.01 -23.64 22.17
CA MET A 419 3.26 -24.33 23.22
C MET A 419 1.75 -24.33 22.94
N VAL A 420 1.17 -23.18 22.61
CA VAL A 420 -0.27 -23.08 22.31
C VAL A 420 -0.62 -23.84 21.03
N LEU A 421 0.20 -23.75 19.98
CA LEU A 421 0.03 -24.54 18.75
C LEU A 421 0.08 -26.05 19.03
N THR A 422 1.01 -26.51 19.89
CA THR A 422 1.13 -27.93 20.23
C THR A 422 -0.09 -28.44 20.98
N LYS A 423 -0.58 -27.67 21.97
CA LYS A 423 -1.83 -27.99 22.70
C LYS A 423 -3.05 -28.00 21.77
N ALA A 424 -3.16 -27.01 20.89
CA ALA A 424 -4.23 -26.94 19.91
C ALA A 424 -4.19 -28.15 18.95
N MET A 425 -3.02 -28.50 18.42
CA MET A 425 -2.84 -29.65 17.52
C MET A 425 -3.20 -30.98 18.19
N ALA A 426 -2.90 -31.16 19.48
CA ALA A 426 -3.21 -32.39 20.22
C ALA A 426 -4.72 -32.67 20.30
N GLY A 427 -5.53 -31.65 20.63
CA GLY A 427 -6.98 -31.77 20.85
C GLY A 427 -7.86 -31.53 19.62
N SER A 428 -7.29 -31.10 18.49
CA SER A 428 -8.04 -30.66 17.32
C SER A 428 -8.61 -31.79 16.46
N SER A 429 -9.75 -31.51 15.83
CA SER A 429 -10.33 -32.32 14.74
C SER A 429 -9.45 -32.32 13.48
N PHE A 430 -9.74 -33.19 12.52
CA PHE A 430 -8.98 -33.28 11.26
C PHE A 430 -8.96 -31.96 10.47
N ALA A 431 -10.11 -31.30 10.33
CA ALA A 431 -10.21 -30.02 9.63
C ALA A 431 -9.41 -28.91 10.35
N GLN A 432 -9.52 -28.83 11.68
CA GLN A 432 -8.76 -27.88 12.49
C GLN A 432 -7.25 -28.11 12.39
N LYS A 433 -6.80 -29.38 12.41
CA LYS A 433 -5.39 -29.73 12.18
C LYS A 433 -4.91 -29.28 10.81
N SER A 434 -5.73 -29.46 9.77
CA SER A 434 -5.40 -28.98 8.42
C SER A 434 -5.22 -27.46 8.39
N ASN A 435 -6.13 -26.71 9.02
CA ASN A 435 -6.04 -25.24 9.09
C ASN A 435 -4.78 -24.79 9.83
N LEU A 436 -4.49 -25.41 10.98
CA LEU A 436 -3.30 -25.12 11.78
C LEU A 436 -2.01 -25.46 11.03
N LYS A 437 -1.96 -26.56 10.27
CA LYS A 437 -0.82 -26.90 9.41
C LYS A 437 -0.56 -25.83 8.35
N CYS A 438 -1.61 -25.39 7.64
CA CYS A 438 -1.49 -24.32 6.65
C CYS A 438 -0.99 -23.02 7.30
N PHE A 439 -1.49 -22.70 8.49
CA PHE A 439 -1.06 -21.52 9.23
C PHE A 439 0.41 -21.62 9.68
N ILE A 440 0.87 -22.77 10.17
CA ILE A 440 2.28 -22.98 10.52
C ILE A 440 3.18 -22.81 9.29
N TRP A 441 2.79 -23.36 8.14
CA TRP A 441 3.50 -23.15 6.88
C TRP A 441 3.59 -21.69 6.49
N HIS A 442 2.48 -20.95 6.62
CA HIS A 442 2.47 -19.52 6.33
C HIS A 442 3.37 -18.71 7.28
N LEU A 443 3.40 -19.05 8.57
CA LEU A 443 4.33 -18.44 9.52
C LEU A 443 5.80 -18.75 9.21
N MET A 444 6.10 -19.95 8.71
CA MET A 444 7.45 -20.31 8.26
C MET A 444 7.89 -19.52 7.03
N ASP A 445 6.96 -19.19 6.14
CA ASP A 445 7.19 -18.37 4.94
C ASP A 445 7.50 -16.91 5.30
N LEU A 446 6.77 -16.35 6.28
CA LEU A 446 6.98 -14.99 6.76
C LEU A 446 8.22 -14.82 7.65
N SER A 447 8.65 -15.88 8.33
CA SER A 447 9.80 -15.82 9.25
C SER A 447 11.13 -15.83 8.50
N PRO A 448 12.18 -15.12 8.98
CA PRO A 448 13.52 -15.21 8.41
C PRO A 448 14.03 -16.66 8.31
N VAL A 449 14.76 -16.98 7.24
CA VAL A 449 15.27 -18.33 6.99
C VAL A 449 16.18 -18.79 8.14
N GLY A 450 15.90 -19.97 8.69
CA GLY A 450 16.61 -20.51 9.85
C GLY A 450 16.23 -19.87 11.19
N SER A 451 15.11 -19.14 11.26
CA SER A 451 14.55 -18.61 12.51
C SER A 451 14.37 -19.72 13.56
N ARG A 452 14.38 -19.31 14.83
CA ARG A 452 14.12 -20.23 15.94
C ARG A 452 12.78 -20.94 15.81
N PHE A 453 11.74 -20.23 15.35
CA PHE A 453 10.43 -20.80 15.06
C PHE A 453 10.54 -21.94 14.02
N ASN A 454 11.16 -21.69 12.87
CA ASN A 454 11.33 -22.69 11.79
C ASN A 454 12.08 -23.93 12.30
N ASN A 455 13.14 -23.75 13.08
CA ASN A 455 13.88 -24.85 13.68
C ASN A 455 13.02 -25.64 14.67
N MET A 456 12.29 -24.97 15.56
CA MET A 456 11.45 -25.62 16.58
C MET A 456 10.24 -26.36 15.99
N VAL A 457 9.67 -25.89 14.87
CA VAL A 457 8.61 -26.62 14.17
C VAL A 457 9.12 -27.96 13.65
N VAL A 458 10.33 -27.98 13.07
CA VAL A 458 10.91 -29.17 12.43
C VAL A 458 11.58 -30.11 13.44
N SER A 459 12.17 -29.60 14.53
CA SER A 459 12.90 -30.38 15.53
C SER A 459 12.11 -30.68 16.81
N GLY A 460 11.06 -29.92 17.11
CA GLY A 460 10.28 -30.01 18.34
C GLY A 460 9.07 -30.95 18.27
N GLU A 461 8.14 -30.79 19.22
CA GLU A 461 6.95 -31.66 19.35
C GLU A 461 5.96 -31.52 18.19
N LEU A 462 5.90 -30.35 17.55
CA LEU A 462 5.02 -30.09 16.39
C LEU A 462 5.32 -31.00 15.20
N ARG A 463 6.58 -31.44 15.04
CA ARG A 463 7.02 -32.37 14.00
C ARG A 463 6.14 -33.62 13.92
N ASN A 464 5.65 -34.11 15.07
CA ASN A 464 4.85 -35.34 15.15
C ASN A 464 3.50 -35.26 14.43
N TYR A 465 3.04 -34.05 14.11
CA TYR A 465 1.78 -33.85 13.40
C TYR A 465 1.95 -33.70 11.88
N PHE A 466 3.18 -33.60 11.38
CA PHE A 466 3.48 -33.53 9.95
C PHE A 466 3.92 -34.89 9.40
N THR A 467 3.62 -35.13 8.13
CA THR A 467 4.06 -36.32 7.40
C THR A 467 5.56 -36.22 7.08
N GLN A 468 6.18 -37.36 6.79
CA GLN A 468 7.60 -37.38 6.40
C GLN A 468 7.87 -36.62 5.10
N GLU A 469 6.88 -36.51 4.20
CA GLU A 469 6.99 -35.73 2.96
C GLU A 469 6.91 -34.24 3.24
N GLU A 470 5.90 -33.79 4.00
CA GLU A 470 5.77 -32.39 4.45
C GLU A 470 7.05 -31.92 5.19
N LEU A 471 7.61 -32.75 6.07
CA LEU A 471 8.85 -32.43 6.79
C LEU A 471 10.07 -32.35 5.88
N LYS A 472 10.14 -33.14 4.81
CA LYS A 472 11.22 -33.05 3.82
C LYS A 472 11.13 -31.74 3.06
N GLU A 473 9.94 -31.36 2.63
CA GLU A 473 9.67 -30.07 1.97
C GLU A 473 10.02 -28.89 2.89
N MET A 474 9.61 -28.92 4.16
CA MET A 474 9.98 -27.90 5.15
C MET A 474 11.50 -27.79 5.33
N ASN A 475 12.20 -28.92 5.44
CA ASN A 475 13.66 -28.94 5.55
C ASN A 475 14.37 -28.48 4.27
N GLN A 476 13.78 -28.76 3.11
CA GLN A 476 14.27 -28.29 1.82
C GLN A 476 14.08 -26.79 1.69
N TYR A 477 12.91 -26.26 2.07
CA TYR A 477 12.64 -24.82 2.12
C TYR A 477 13.68 -24.06 2.96
N ILE A 478 14.00 -24.56 4.17
CA ILE A 478 15.05 -23.97 5.03
C ILE A 478 16.45 -24.00 4.37
N LYS A 479 16.73 -25.00 3.52
CA LYS A 479 18.02 -25.17 2.84
C LYS A 479 18.13 -24.41 1.51
N GLU A 480 17.07 -24.37 0.70
CA GLU A 480 17.07 -23.72 -0.61
C GLU A 480 17.15 -22.20 -0.47
N SER A 481 16.38 -21.64 0.46
CA SER A 481 16.36 -20.19 0.72
C SER A 481 17.62 -19.66 1.44
N SER A 482 18.43 -20.54 2.04
CA SER A 482 19.79 -20.21 2.51
C SER A 482 20.85 -20.29 1.40
N SER A 483 20.48 -20.76 0.21
CA SER A 483 21.37 -21.01 -0.93
C SER A 483 20.98 -20.29 -2.22
N LEU A 484 20.16 -19.22 -2.15
CA LEU A 484 19.82 -18.41 -3.32
C LEU A 484 21.06 -17.69 -3.88
N SER A 485 21.79 -18.41 -4.73
CA SER A 485 22.73 -17.85 -5.68
C SER A 485 21.93 -17.34 -6.88
N TYR A 486 22.41 -16.27 -7.49
CA TYR A 486 21.82 -15.51 -8.60
C TYR A 486 21.55 -16.33 -9.89
N SER A 487 21.71 -17.65 -9.88
CA SER A 487 21.52 -18.56 -11.02
C SER A 487 20.08 -18.91 -11.33
N ASP A 488 19.18 -18.94 -10.35
CA ASP A 488 17.91 -19.67 -10.50
C ASP A 488 16.76 -18.81 -11.05
N ILE A 489 16.97 -17.51 -11.23
CA ILE A 489 16.02 -16.59 -11.89
C ILE A 489 15.92 -16.88 -13.41
N TYR A 490 16.88 -17.63 -13.98
CA TYR A 490 16.90 -17.94 -15.42
C TYR A 490 16.03 -19.13 -15.83
N ASP A 491 15.60 -20.01 -14.91
CA ASP A 491 14.83 -21.21 -15.25
C ASP A 491 13.30 -21.02 -15.25
N ASP A 492 12.81 -19.95 -14.62
CA ASP A 492 11.37 -19.68 -14.52
C ASP A 492 10.75 -19.18 -15.84
N ALA A 493 11.56 -18.52 -16.70
CA ALA A 493 11.13 -18.11 -18.04
C ALA A 493 10.95 -19.31 -19.00
N THR A 494 11.68 -20.40 -18.77
CA THR A 494 11.60 -21.62 -19.60
C THR A 494 10.42 -22.50 -19.19
N THR A 495 10.12 -22.55 -17.90
CA THR A 495 9.04 -23.38 -17.33
C THR A 495 7.65 -22.81 -17.66
N MET A 496 7.48 -21.49 -17.65
CA MET A 496 6.23 -20.80 -18.04
C MET A 496 5.82 -21.01 -19.52
N CYS A 497 6.72 -21.49 -20.38
CA CYS A 497 6.42 -21.76 -21.79
C CYS A 497 6.08 -23.24 -22.10
N SER A 498 6.25 -24.15 -21.13
CA SER A 498 5.93 -25.58 -21.29
C SER A 498 4.47 -25.94 -20.93
N SER A 499 3.70 -24.99 -20.40
CA SER A 499 2.31 -25.18 -19.93
C SER A 499 1.27 -24.73 -20.96
N TYR A 500 1.48 -25.02 -22.25
CA TYR A 500 0.37 -25.05 -23.21
C TYR A 500 -0.05 -26.50 -23.45
N PRO A 501 -1.33 -26.84 -23.22
CA PRO A 501 -1.80 -28.20 -23.32
C PRO A 501 -1.67 -28.70 -24.76
N ASN A 502 -1.20 -29.94 -24.91
CA ASN A 502 -1.46 -30.78 -26.08
C ASN A 502 -2.99 -30.90 -26.28
N SER A 503 -3.63 -29.90 -26.88
CA SER A 503 -5.00 -30.05 -27.38
C SER A 503 -4.94 -30.88 -28.66
N ARG A 504 -5.60 -32.03 -28.60
CA ARG A 504 -5.83 -32.96 -29.70
C ARG A 504 -6.82 -32.38 -30.71
N ASP A 505 -6.48 -31.26 -31.34
CA ASP A 505 -7.23 -30.75 -32.49
C ASP A 505 -6.41 -30.96 -33.76
N SER A 506 -6.94 -31.80 -34.66
CA SER A 506 -6.36 -32.22 -35.93
C SER A 506 -6.31 -31.12 -37.01
N SER A 507 -6.44 -29.85 -36.63
CA SER A 507 -6.24 -28.69 -37.50
C SER A 507 -5.22 -27.76 -36.89
N VAL A 508 -3.95 -28.17 -36.93
CA VAL A 508 -2.82 -27.30 -36.56
C VAL A 508 -2.84 -26.09 -37.50
N SER A 509 -3.23 -24.93 -36.97
CA SER A 509 -3.25 -23.69 -37.74
C SER A 509 -1.80 -23.28 -38.05
N ALA A 510 -1.54 -22.73 -39.24
CA ALA A 510 -0.21 -22.25 -39.60
C ALA A 510 0.32 -21.23 -38.56
N GLY A 511 -0.56 -20.38 -38.00
CA GLY A 511 -0.19 -19.43 -36.95
C GLY A 511 0.34 -20.07 -35.67
N THR A 512 -0.14 -21.26 -35.30
CA THR A 512 0.33 -21.98 -34.10
C THR A 512 1.76 -22.50 -34.29
N VAL A 513 2.07 -23.05 -35.48
CA VAL A 513 3.42 -23.53 -35.83
C VAL A 513 4.39 -22.35 -35.98
N GLU A 514 3.93 -21.24 -36.57
CA GLU A 514 4.68 -19.99 -36.68
C GLU A 514 5.04 -19.43 -35.29
N GLN A 515 4.07 -19.42 -34.35
CA GLN A 515 4.28 -18.96 -32.98
C GLN A 515 5.22 -19.89 -32.20
N GLN A 516 5.06 -21.21 -32.31
CA GLN A 516 5.99 -22.18 -31.70
C GLN A 516 7.42 -21.99 -32.24
N LEU A 517 7.57 -21.77 -33.56
CA LEU A 517 8.86 -21.49 -34.18
C LEU A 517 9.50 -20.22 -33.62
N MET A 518 8.73 -19.21 -33.21
CA MET A 518 9.26 -17.99 -32.58
C MET A 518 9.93 -18.27 -31.23
N PHE A 519 9.31 -19.08 -30.38
CA PHE A 519 9.76 -19.34 -29.00
C PHE A 519 10.78 -20.48 -28.88
N MET A 520 10.81 -21.42 -29.83
CA MET A 520 11.73 -22.56 -29.79
C MET A 520 13.15 -22.18 -30.23
N TYR A 521 14.15 -22.66 -29.48
CA TYR A 521 15.58 -22.50 -29.76
C TYR A 521 16.30 -23.84 -29.93
N GLU A 522 15.59 -24.96 -29.93
CA GLU A 522 16.17 -26.29 -30.09
C GLU A 522 16.26 -26.66 -31.59
N PRO A 523 17.45 -27.05 -32.11
CA PRO A 523 17.66 -27.27 -33.54
C PRO A 523 16.70 -28.30 -34.17
N GLU A 524 16.48 -29.44 -33.51
CA GLU A 524 15.59 -30.51 -34.02
C GLU A 524 14.14 -30.04 -34.13
N SER A 525 13.67 -29.33 -33.09
CA SER A 525 12.34 -28.74 -33.06
C SER A 525 12.18 -27.65 -34.12
N ILE A 526 13.17 -26.78 -34.30
CA ILE A 526 13.19 -25.79 -35.40
C ILE A 526 13.10 -26.49 -36.76
N HIS A 527 13.86 -27.57 -36.97
CA HIS A 527 13.86 -28.32 -38.22
C HIS A 527 12.49 -28.96 -38.51
N SER A 528 11.89 -29.62 -37.50
CA SER A 528 10.57 -30.25 -37.61
C SER A 528 9.48 -29.22 -37.95
N LEU A 529 9.44 -28.09 -37.24
CA LEU A 529 8.46 -27.03 -37.46
C LEU A 529 8.65 -26.33 -38.82
N THR A 530 9.90 -26.14 -39.26
CA THR A 530 10.22 -25.58 -40.58
C THR A 530 9.74 -26.52 -41.70
N ARG A 531 9.97 -27.83 -41.53
CA ARG A 531 9.49 -28.86 -42.46
C ARG A 531 7.96 -28.92 -42.51
N GLU A 532 7.30 -28.77 -41.37
CA GLU A 532 5.84 -28.71 -41.28
C GLU A 532 5.27 -27.48 -42.00
N LEU A 533 5.83 -26.29 -41.79
CA LEU A 533 5.40 -25.06 -42.47
C LEU A 533 5.54 -25.14 -43.99
N ILE A 534 6.68 -25.68 -44.47
CA ILE A 534 7.00 -25.68 -45.90
C ILE A 534 6.34 -26.87 -46.62
N LEU A 535 6.48 -28.09 -46.11
CA LEU A 535 6.01 -29.29 -46.80
C LEU A 535 4.53 -29.61 -46.56
N LYS A 536 4.01 -29.37 -45.34
CA LYS A 536 2.61 -29.69 -45.01
C LYS A 536 1.68 -28.50 -45.20
N LEU A 537 2.10 -27.31 -44.79
CA LEU A 537 1.28 -26.09 -44.81
C LEU A 537 1.52 -25.20 -46.04
N GLY A 538 2.41 -25.61 -46.96
CA GLY A 538 2.61 -24.96 -48.26
C GLY A 538 3.19 -23.55 -48.21
N ARG A 539 3.84 -23.16 -47.11
CA ARG A 539 4.53 -21.86 -47.01
C ARG A 539 5.82 -21.88 -47.83
N SER A 540 6.14 -20.77 -48.49
CA SER A 540 7.42 -20.65 -49.20
C SER A 540 8.59 -20.53 -48.20
N PRO A 541 9.78 -21.06 -48.51
CA PRO A 541 10.97 -20.87 -47.68
C PRO A 541 11.24 -19.38 -47.40
N ALA A 542 11.02 -18.52 -48.39
CA ALA A 542 11.17 -17.07 -48.25
C ALA A 542 10.23 -16.46 -47.19
N TYR A 543 8.99 -16.94 -47.10
CA TYR A 543 8.05 -16.50 -46.07
C TYR A 543 8.55 -16.89 -44.67
N VAL A 544 9.03 -18.12 -44.49
CA VAL A 544 9.54 -18.59 -43.20
C VAL A 544 10.79 -17.83 -42.75
N MET A 545 11.69 -17.48 -43.69
CA MET A 545 12.87 -16.66 -43.40
C MET A 545 12.51 -15.21 -43.00
N ALA A 546 11.38 -14.68 -43.47
CA ALA A 546 10.90 -13.33 -43.18
C ALA A 546 9.96 -13.24 -41.97
N LEU A 547 9.76 -14.33 -41.23
CA LEU A 547 8.75 -14.43 -40.17
C LEU A 547 9.00 -13.50 -38.98
N ASN A 548 10.25 -13.08 -38.74
CA ASN A 548 10.60 -12.16 -37.68
C ASN A 548 11.71 -11.20 -38.12
N GLU A 549 11.43 -9.90 -38.06
CA GLU A 549 12.36 -8.83 -38.45
C GLU A 549 13.64 -8.77 -37.59
N LYS A 550 13.64 -9.39 -36.40
CA LYS A 550 14.80 -9.44 -35.50
C LYS A 550 15.81 -10.52 -35.87
N TRP A 551 15.43 -11.54 -36.65
CA TRP A 551 16.33 -12.62 -37.05
C TRP A 551 17.17 -12.21 -38.27
N LYS A 552 18.05 -11.23 -38.04
CA LYS A 552 18.90 -10.65 -39.07
C LYS A 552 20.16 -11.49 -39.25
N VAL A 553 20.28 -12.10 -40.43
CA VAL A 553 21.51 -12.79 -40.86
C VAL A 553 22.49 -11.75 -41.45
N PRO A 554 23.79 -11.79 -41.12
CA PRO A 554 24.81 -10.91 -41.68
C PRO A 554 24.82 -10.92 -43.22
N LYS A 555 25.11 -9.78 -43.85
CA LYS A 555 24.95 -9.59 -45.32
C LYS A 555 25.74 -10.62 -46.12
N GLU A 556 26.93 -10.96 -45.67
CA GLU A 556 27.86 -11.89 -46.31
C GLU A 556 27.31 -13.32 -46.31
N MET A 557 26.68 -13.75 -45.21
CA MET A 557 26.01 -15.05 -45.10
C MET A 557 24.66 -15.05 -45.83
N HIS A 558 23.91 -13.96 -45.72
CA HIS A 558 22.58 -13.81 -46.29
C HIS A 558 22.60 -13.98 -47.81
N GLN A 559 23.55 -13.34 -48.50
CA GLN A 559 23.71 -13.46 -49.95
C GLN A 559 23.97 -14.91 -50.39
N ILE A 560 24.81 -15.64 -49.64
CA ILE A 560 25.13 -17.04 -49.96
C ILE A 560 23.91 -17.93 -49.73
N ILE A 561 23.20 -17.76 -48.61
CA ILE A 561 22.01 -18.54 -48.28
C ILE A 561 20.89 -18.28 -49.29
N TYR A 562 20.67 -17.03 -49.69
CA TYR A 562 19.61 -16.67 -50.64
C TYR A 562 19.86 -17.24 -52.05
N ASN A 563 21.13 -17.43 -52.42
CA ASN A 563 21.51 -18.06 -53.69
C ASN A 563 21.39 -19.59 -53.70
N LEU A 564 21.11 -20.22 -52.55
CA LEU A 564 20.81 -21.66 -52.50
C LEU A 564 19.44 -21.95 -53.14
N PRO A 565 19.23 -23.16 -53.69
CA PRO A 565 17.91 -23.57 -54.16
C PRO A 565 16.86 -23.44 -53.03
N PRO A 566 15.64 -22.97 -53.31
CA PRO A 566 14.60 -22.83 -52.31
C PRO A 566 14.21 -24.20 -51.76
N SER A 567 14.64 -24.50 -50.54
CA SER A 567 14.43 -25.77 -49.87
C SER A 567 14.16 -25.57 -48.37
N VAL A 568 13.76 -26.66 -47.68
CA VAL A 568 13.59 -26.65 -46.22
C VAL A 568 14.92 -26.33 -45.54
N GLU A 569 16.01 -26.85 -46.09
CA GLU A 569 17.38 -26.68 -45.60
C GLU A 569 17.85 -25.23 -45.75
N GLN A 570 17.46 -24.53 -46.82
CA GLN A 570 17.73 -23.10 -46.97
C GLN A 570 17.10 -22.28 -45.83
N ALA A 571 15.79 -22.49 -45.58
CA ALA A 571 15.08 -21.80 -44.50
C ALA A 571 15.62 -22.21 -43.12
N PHE A 572 15.95 -23.48 -42.93
CA PHE A 572 16.48 -24.00 -41.68
C PHE A 572 17.83 -23.36 -41.32
N VAL A 573 18.78 -23.33 -42.26
CA VAL A 573 20.09 -22.69 -42.05
C VAL A 573 19.94 -21.19 -41.77
N TYR A 574 19.03 -20.51 -42.49
CA TYR A 574 18.73 -19.11 -42.23
C TYR A 574 18.21 -18.87 -40.80
N LEU A 575 17.26 -19.70 -40.34
CA LEU A 575 16.68 -19.59 -39.00
C LEU A 575 17.71 -19.87 -37.90
N LEU A 576 18.56 -20.89 -38.07
CA LEU A 576 19.62 -21.19 -37.11
C LEU A 576 20.59 -20.02 -36.94
N ILE A 577 21.05 -19.44 -38.05
CA ILE A 577 21.99 -18.30 -38.03
C ILE A 577 21.29 -17.05 -37.49
N GLY A 578 20.09 -16.74 -37.96
CA GLY A 578 19.33 -15.56 -37.53
C GLY A 578 18.97 -15.59 -36.04
N LYS A 579 18.54 -16.74 -35.51
CA LYS A 579 18.30 -16.93 -34.07
C LYS A 579 19.60 -16.90 -33.27
N ALA A 580 20.69 -17.47 -33.79
CA ALA A 580 21.98 -17.40 -33.11
C ALA A 580 22.52 -15.96 -33.01
N CYS A 581 22.42 -15.17 -34.07
CA CYS A 581 22.77 -13.75 -34.05
C CYS A 581 21.92 -12.99 -33.02
N HIS A 582 20.61 -13.25 -32.97
CA HIS A 582 19.75 -12.68 -31.94
C HIS A 582 20.16 -13.09 -30.52
N CYS A 583 20.53 -14.36 -30.30
CA CYS A 583 21.06 -14.81 -29.01
C CYS A 583 22.37 -14.11 -28.64
N ILE A 584 23.25 -13.82 -29.60
CA ILE A 584 24.47 -13.04 -29.37
C ILE A 584 24.13 -11.61 -28.92
N ASP A 585 23.16 -10.95 -29.58
CA ASP A 585 22.72 -9.59 -29.22
C ASP A 585 22.14 -9.52 -27.80
N VAL A 586 21.41 -10.57 -27.38
CA VAL A 586 20.80 -10.69 -26.05
C VAL A 586 21.76 -11.31 -25.01
N ARG A 587 23.01 -11.61 -25.40
CA ARG A 587 24.08 -12.18 -24.55
C ARG A 587 23.83 -13.62 -24.04
N ILE A 588 23.04 -14.40 -24.76
CA ILE A 588 22.80 -15.84 -24.50
C ILE A 588 23.79 -16.68 -25.33
N PHE A 589 25.08 -16.61 -24.97
CA PHE A 589 26.17 -17.13 -25.82
C PHE A 589 26.18 -18.65 -25.97
N GLU A 590 25.74 -19.40 -24.95
CA GLU A 590 25.72 -20.86 -25.01
C GLU A 590 24.71 -21.37 -26.04
N ARG A 591 23.51 -20.78 -26.07
CA ARG A 591 22.49 -21.15 -27.06
C ARG A 591 22.87 -20.73 -28.47
N ALA A 592 23.47 -19.54 -28.62
CA ALA A 592 24.01 -19.09 -29.91
C ALA A 592 25.03 -20.10 -30.48
N ARG A 593 25.94 -20.60 -29.63
CA ARG A 593 26.96 -21.59 -30.00
C ARG A 593 26.33 -22.91 -30.45
N GLN A 594 25.36 -23.43 -29.70
CA GLN A 594 24.64 -24.66 -30.04
C GLN A 594 23.99 -24.56 -31.43
N LEU A 595 23.29 -23.45 -31.70
CA LEU A 595 22.65 -23.20 -32.99
C LEU A 595 23.67 -23.08 -34.13
N LEU A 596 24.76 -22.34 -33.93
CA LEU A 596 25.81 -22.16 -34.95
C LEU A 596 26.59 -23.45 -35.23
N LEU A 597 26.81 -24.31 -34.23
CA LEU A 597 27.45 -25.62 -34.43
C LEU A 597 26.60 -26.53 -35.31
N VAL A 598 25.28 -26.52 -35.11
CA VAL A 598 24.36 -27.26 -35.98
C VAL A 598 24.29 -26.62 -37.36
N ALA A 599 24.30 -25.29 -37.46
CA ALA A 599 24.38 -24.60 -38.75
C ALA A 599 25.67 -24.97 -39.51
N ASP A 600 26.84 -25.01 -38.85
CA ASP A 600 28.11 -25.38 -39.49
C ASP A 600 28.05 -26.81 -40.06
N ARG A 601 27.50 -27.77 -39.31
CA ARG A 601 27.33 -29.15 -39.79
C ARG A 601 26.45 -29.24 -41.04
N ASN A 602 25.35 -28.49 -41.07
CA ASN A 602 24.43 -28.50 -42.21
C ASN A 602 25.01 -27.77 -43.42
N VAL A 603 25.84 -26.76 -43.21
CA VAL A 603 26.43 -25.94 -44.27
C VAL A 603 27.75 -26.50 -44.79
N TYR A 604 28.48 -27.29 -44.01
CA TYR A 604 29.82 -27.77 -44.34
C TYR A 604 29.91 -28.44 -45.72
N GLU A 605 28.89 -29.23 -46.09
CA GLU A 605 28.81 -29.90 -47.39
C GLU A 605 28.15 -29.04 -48.49
N ILE A 606 27.42 -27.98 -48.11
CA ILE A 606 26.67 -27.12 -49.02
C ILE A 606 27.54 -25.96 -49.54
N SER A 607 28.25 -25.29 -48.64
CA SER A 607 29.10 -24.14 -48.98
C SER A 607 30.25 -24.01 -47.99
N TYR A 608 31.45 -24.29 -48.49
CA TYR A 608 32.70 -24.07 -47.75
C TYR A 608 32.85 -22.63 -47.26
N ILE A 609 32.41 -21.65 -48.08
CA ILE A 609 32.47 -20.22 -47.76
C ILE A 609 31.55 -19.90 -46.58
N LEU A 610 30.29 -20.37 -46.62
CA LEU A 610 29.32 -20.12 -45.56
C LEU A 610 29.73 -20.82 -44.26
N SER A 611 30.26 -22.05 -44.33
CA SER A 611 30.82 -22.76 -43.17
C SER A 611 31.96 -21.98 -42.51
N LYS A 612 32.86 -21.38 -43.31
CA LYS A 612 33.94 -20.53 -42.80
C LYS A 612 33.40 -19.31 -42.02
N TYR A 613 32.37 -18.64 -42.56
CA TYR A 613 31.70 -17.54 -41.87
C TYR A 613 31.01 -17.98 -40.57
N VAL A 614 30.30 -19.12 -40.59
CA VAL A 614 29.62 -19.64 -39.39
C VAL A 614 30.63 -19.92 -38.27
N ARG A 615 31.78 -20.53 -38.60
CA ARG A 615 32.86 -20.77 -37.64
C ARG A 615 33.45 -19.50 -37.04
N TRP A 616 33.53 -18.42 -37.82
CA TRP A 616 33.94 -17.12 -37.28
C TRP A 616 32.91 -16.50 -36.34
N TYR A 617 31.61 -16.74 -36.57
CA TYR A 617 30.56 -16.32 -35.63
C TYR A 617 30.54 -17.18 -34.35
N ILE A 618 30.92 -18.46 -34.43
CA ILE A 618 31.18 -19.28 -33.23
C ILE A 618 32.33 -18.66 -32.43
N LEU A 619 33.43 -18.30 -33.09
CA LEU A 619 34.55 -17.61 -32.45
C LEU A 619 34.12 -16.25 -31.85
N LEU A 620 33.28 -15.49 -32.52
CA LEU A 620 32.75 -14.23 -32.01
C LEU A 620 31.93 -14.43 -30.72
N ALA A 621 31.07 -15.46 -30.68
CA ALA A 621 30.33 -15.81 -29.46
C ALA A 621 31.26 -16.21 -28.30
N ASP A 622 32.34 -16.96 -28.60
CA ASP A 622 33.37 -17.33 -27.61
C ASP A 622 34.08 -16.10 -27.02
N LEU A 623 34.45 -15.16 -27.87
CA LEU A 623 35.13 -13.92 -27.47
C LEU A 623 34.21 -13.02 -26.65
N LEU A 624 32.95 -12.84 -27.08
CA LEU A 624 31.97 -12.01 -26.36
C LEU A 624 31.58 -12.58 -24.99
N GLN A 625 31.46 -13.91 -24.88
CA GLN A 625 31.28 -14.55 -23.58
C GLN A 625 32.46 -14.29 -22.65
N PHE A 626 33.68 -14.43 -23.15
CA PHE A 626 34.90 -14.17 -22.38
C PHE A 626 34.95 -12.73 -21.87
N TYR A 627 34.59 -11.74 -22.71
CA TYR A 627 34.53 -10.34 -22.29
C TYR A 627 33.47 -10.06 -21.23
N THR A 628 32.31 -10.74 -21.32
CA THR A 628 31.18 -10.47 -20.44
C THR A 628 31.29 -11.17 -19.08
N THR A 629 31.72 -12.43 -19.08
CA THR A 629 31.65 -13.31 -17.89
C THR A 629 33.01 -13.79 -17.40
N LYS A 630 34.09 -13.56 -18.16
CA LYS A 630 35.42 -14.17 -17.94
C LYS A 630 35.40 -15.71 -17.85
N SER A 631 34.34 -16.34 -18.36
CA SER A 631 34.16 -17.78 -18.43
C SER A 631 34.39 -18.30 -19.86
N PHE A 632 34.66 -19.59 -19.99
CA PHE A 632 34.79 -20.26 -21.29
C PHE A 632 33.55 -21.13 -21.54
N GLY A 633 33.17 -21.29 -22.82
CA GLY A 633 32.16 -22.28 -23.17
C GLY A 633 32.62 -23.70 -22.84
N MET A 634 31.67 -24.61 -22.62
CA MET A 634 31.92 -26.02 -22.35
C MET A 634 32.90 -26.58 -23.41
N ASN A 635 34.04 -27.09 -22.95
CA ASN A 635 35.14 -27.68 -23.75
C ASN A 635 36.15 -26.73 -24.43
N ASN A 636 36.12 -25.41 -24.20
CA ASN A 636 37.18 -24.51 -24.69
C ASN A 636 38.16 -24.15 -23.56
N THR A 637 39.47 -24.27 -23.82
CA THR A 637 40.48 -23.66 -22.94
C THR A 637 40.90 -22.27 -23.44
N MET A 638 41.56 -21.50 -22.57
CA MET A 638 42.18 -20.23 -22.95
C MET A 638 43.15 -20.41 -24.14
N GLN A 639 43.91 -21.51 -24.18
CA GLN A 639 44.85 -21.78 -25.26
C GLN A 639 44.15 -22.07 -26.59
N ASP A 640 43.00 -22.76 -26.57
CA ASP A 640 42.20 -23.02 -27.76
C ASP A 640 41.65 -21.74 -28.36
N LEU A 641 41.15 -20.84 -27.51
CA LEU A 641 40.64 -19.54 -27.93
C LEU A 641 41.76 -18.67 -28.53
N ILE A 642 42.93 -18.61 -27.89
CA ILE A 642 44.13 -17.93 -28.42
C ILE A 642 44.49 -18.48 -29.80
N LYS A 643 44.53 -19.82 -29.95
CA LYS A 643 44.87 -20.48 -31.22
C LYS A 643 43.87 -20.11 -32.31
N LYS A 644 42.55 -20.24 -32.05
CA LYS A 644 41.49 -19.88 -33.00
C LYS A 644 41.57 -18.41 -33.43
N THR A 645 41.79 -17.50 -32.48
CA THR A 645 41.96 -16.06 -32.74
C THR A 645 43.18 -15.77 -33.60
N LYS A 646 44.34 -16.38 -33.30
CA LYS A 646 45.55 -16.25 -34.13
C LYS A 646 45.33 -16.79 -35.54
N THR A 647 44.71 -17.96 -35.68
CA THR A 647 44.39 -18.53 -37.00
C THR A 647 43.47 -17.60 -37.81
N CYS A 648 42.45 -17.00 -37.16
CA CYS A 648 41.57 -16.02 -37.81
C CYS A 648 42.34 -14.80 -38.32
N ILE A 649 43.18 -14.19 -37.49
CA ILE A 649 43.98 -13.01 -37.88
C ILE A 649 45.04 -13.36 -38.93
N THR A 650 45.66 -14.55 -38.84
CA THR A 650 46.67 -15.01 -39.82
C THR A 650 46.06 -15.21 -41.21
N SER A 651 44.78 -15.62 -41.29
CA SER A 651 44.10 -15.79 -42.58
C SER A 651 44.03 -14.49 -43.40
N VAL A 652 43.96 -13.35 -42.72
CA VAL A 652 44.03 -12.01 -43.34
C VAL A 652 45.43 -11.69 -43.83
N ARG A 653 46.44 -11.97 -43.00
CA ARG A 653 47.86 -11.75 -43.35
C ARG A 653 48.30 -12.57 -44.57
N LEU A 654 47.77 -13.77 -44.72
CA LEU A 654 48.08 -14.66 -45.83
C LEU A 654 47.25 -14.36 -47.10
N ASP A 655 46.45 -13.30 -47.09
CA ASP A 655 45.56 -12.88 -48.18
C ASP A 655 44.74 -14.02 -48.78
N GLN A 656 44.11 -14.82 -47.92
CA GLN A 656 43.25 -15.92 -48.37
C GLN A 656 42.02 -15.39 -49.11
N ASP A 657 41.55 -16.11 -50.13
CA ASP A 657 40.39 -15.77 -50.96
C ASP A 657 39.09 -15.47 -50.16
N ILE A 658 38.98 -15.96 -48.92
CA ILE A 658 37.83 -15.74 -48.03
C ILE A 658 38.31 -15.09 -46.74
N GLN A 659 37.81 -13.89 -46.47
CA GLN A 659 38.25 -13.01 -45.39
C GLN A 659 37.19 -12.86 -44.28
N PRO A 660 37.57 -12.84 -42.99
CA PRO A 660 36.66 -12.57 -41.87
C PRO A 660 36.07 -11.15 -41.93
N THR A 661 34.89 -10.96 -41.35
CA THR A 661 34.27 -9.63 -41.26
C THR A 661 35.04 -8.72 -40.29
N MET A 662 34.96 -7.41 -40.51
CA MET A 662 35.67 -6.42 -39.67
C MET A 662 35.32 -6.56 -38.18
N VAL A 663 34.05 -6.81 -37.85
CA VAL A 663 33.59 -7.03 -36.48
C VAL A 663 34.34 -8.18 -35.81
N ILE A 664 34.56 -9.29 -36.52
CA ILE A 664 35.24 -10.46 -35.97
C ILE A 664 36.73 -10.15 -35.77
N LEU A 665 37.35 -9.46 -36.73
CA LEU A 665 38.75 -9.05 -36.65
C LEU A 665 39.01 -8.07 -35.51
N GLU A 666 38.11 -7.13 -35.27
CA GLU A 666 38.15 -6.19 -34.14
C GLU A 666 38.17 -6.92 -32.81
N HIS A 667 37.24 -7.85 -32.59
CA HIS A 667 37.16 -8.63 -31.35
C HIS A 667 38.37 -9.57 -31.20
N CYS A 668 38.85 -10.14 -32.30
CA CYS A 668 40.06 -10.97 -32.29
C CYS A 668 41.31 -10.15 -31.89
N ALA A 669 41.50 -8.97 -32.47
CA ALA A 669 42.65 -8.10 -32.20
C ALA A 669 42.60 -7.52 -30.77
N ALA A 670 41.42 -7.07 -30.34
CA ALA A 670 41.18 -6.61 -28.97
C ALA A 670 41.44 -7.72 -27.95
N PHE A 671 41.11 -8.97 -28.27
CA PHE A 671 41.34 -10.12 -27.38
C PHE A 671 42.83 -10.34 -27.18
N LEU A 672 43.60 -10.43 -28.28
CA LEU A 672 45.06 -10.61 -28.21
C LEU A 672 45.76 -9.45 -27.49
N LEU A 673 45.27 -8.21 -27.66
CA LEU A 673 45.79 -7.04 -26.97
C LEU A 673 45.55 -7.13 -25.45
N ASN A 674 44.34 -7.50 -25.04
CA ASN A 674 43.93 -7.60 -23.63
C ASN A 674 44.64 -8.75 -22.89
N ILE A 675 44.91 -9.87 -23.56
CA ILE A 675 45.63 -11.01 -22.96
C ILE A 675 47.15 -10.85 -22.98
N LYS A 676 47.64 -9.70 -23.46
CA LYS A 676 49.05 -9.32 -23.53
C LYS A 676 49.90 -10.14 -24.51
N ASP A 677 49.30 -10.70 -25.56
CA ASP A 677 50.06 -11.36 -26.64
C ASP A 677 50.59 -10.33 -27.65
N TRP A 678 51.31 -9.33 -27.12
CA TRP A 678 51.81 -8.19 -27.89
C TRP A 678 52.86 -8.61 -28.92
N GLN A 679 53.62 -9.66 -28.65
CA GLN A 679 54.62 -10.18 -29.59
C GLN A 679 53.96 -10.67 -30.88
N TYR A 680 52.83 -11.36 -30.79
CA TYR A 680 52.09 -11.77 -31.97
C TYR A 680 51.53 -10.57 -32.74
N LEU A 681 50.90 -9.61 -32.05
CA LEU A 681 50.33 -8.41 -32.68
C LEU A 681 51.39 -7.53 -33.35
N THR A 682 52.53 -7.28 -32.70
CA THR A 682 53.61 -6.44 -33.25
C THR A 682 54.20 -7.00 -34.55
N ASN A 683 54.15 -8.31 -34.75
CA ASN A 683 54.64 -8.98 -35.96
C ASN A 683 53.60 -8.99 -37.12
N MET A 684 52.43 -8.37 -36.93
CA MET A 684 51.37 -8.27 -37.94
C MET A 684 51.52 -7.02 -38.81
N GLU A 685 52.55 -6.96 -39.64
CA GLU A 685 52.72 -5.87 -40.62
C GLU A 685 51.80 -6.06 -41.83
N ASN A 686 51.23 -4.96 -42.35
CA ASN A 686 50.42 -4.91 -43.59
C ASN A 686 49.13 -5.77 -43.60
N SER A 687 48.32 -5.71 -42.55
CA SER A 687 47.07 -6.49 -42.44
C SER A 687 45.84 -5.90 -43.15
N GLY A 688 45.94 -4.71 -43.77
CA GLY A 688 44.84 -4.05 -44.49
C GLY A 688 43.67 -3.54 -43.63
N SER A 689 43.59 -3.90 -42.34
CA SER A 689 42.56 -3.47 -41.39
C SER A 689 43.08 -2.42 -40.40
N GLY A 690 42.44 -1.24 -40.38
CA GLY A 690 42.82 -0.14 -39.49
C GLY A 690 42.74 -0.48 -38.00
N HIS A 691 41.85 -1.38 -37.59
CA HIS A 691 41.71 -1.80 -36.18
C HIS A 691 42.84 -2.76 -35.74
N ILE A 692 43.27 -3.66 -36.62
CA ILE A 692 44.43 -4.52 -36.35
C ILE A 692 45.68 -3.66 -36.29
N GLU A 693 45.80 -2.66 -37.17
CA GLU A 693 46.92 -1.71 -37.17
C GLU A 693 46.92 -0.84 -35.91
N LEU A 694 45.76 -0.39 -35.43
CA LEU A 694 45.64 0.30 -34.14
C LEU A 694 46.05 -0.62 -32.97
N CYS A 695 45.57 -1.86 -32.94
CA CYS A 695 45.97 -2.83 -31.89
C CYS A 695 47.45 -3.18 -31.97
N ARG A 696 48.04 -3.21 -33.17
CA ARG A 696 49.48 -3.38 -33.40
C ARG A 696 50.27 -2.18 -32.87
N LEU A 697 49.85 -0.95 -33.19
CA LEU A 697 50.47 0.28 -32.69
C LEU A 697 50.35 0.38 -31.18
N LEU A 698 49.19 0.05 -30.60
CA LEU A 698 48.99 -0.05 -29.16
C LEU A 698 49.84 -1.17 -28.56
N ALA A 699 49.96 -2.33 -29.21
CA ALA A 699 50.85 -3.40 -28.77
C ALA A 699 52.33 -3.01 -28.88
N CYS A 700 52.74 -2.25 -29.90
CA CYS A 700 54.08 -1.67 -30.05
C CYS A 700 54.35 -0.67 -28.94
N MET A 701 53.41 0.25 -28.69
CA MET A 701 53.47 1.16 -27.54
C MET A 701 53.56 0.36 -26.24
N CYS A 702 52.68 -0.62 -25.99
CA CYS A 702 52.68 -1.49 -24.82
C CYS A 702 53.96 -2.35 -24.68
N LYS A 703 54.59 -2.74 -25.79
CA LYS A 703 55.86 -3.49 -25.88
C LYS A 703 57.09 -2.60 -25.75
N GLU A 704 56.98 -1.29 -26.03
CA GLU A 704 57.98 -0.25 -25.71
C GLU A 704 57.74 0.41 -24.34
N LEU A 705 56.56 0.20 -23.77
CA LEU A 705 56.15 0.49 -22.40
C LEU A 705 56.82 -0.37 -21.29
N PRO A 706 57.74 -1.34 -21.51
CA PRO A 706 58.59 -1.85 -20.44
C PRO A 706 59.44 -0.75 -19.79
N SER A 707 59.53 0.44 -20.41
CA SER A 707 60.06 1.66 -19.79
C SER A 707 59.04 2.41 -18.88
N GLN A 708 57.75 2.11 -18.95
CA GLN A 708 56.70 2.68 -18.10
C GLN A 708 56.27 1.79 -16.92
N PHE A 709 56.67 0.51 -16.90
CA PHE A 709 56.70 -0.31 -15.68
C PHE A 709 58.00 -0.17 -14.88
N ALA A 710 58.78 0.89 -15.14
CA ALA A 710 59.68 1.39 -14.12
C ALA A 710 58.83 1.80 -12.91
N TRP A 711 59.17 1.32 -11.72
CA TRP A 711 58.55 1.82 -10.49
C TRP A 711 58.60 3.35 -10.48
N LYS A 712 57.44 3.99 -10.64
CA LYS A 712 57.33 5.45 -10.69
C LYS A 712 57.42 6.01 -9.28
N VAL A 713 58.65 6.18 -8.84
CA VAL A 713 58.95 6.96 -7.64
C VAL A 713 58.69 8.45 -7.98
N PRO A 714 57.94 9.19 -7.13
CA PRO A 714 57.70 10.63 -7.31
C PRO A 714 59.00 11.38 -7.57
N LYS A 715 58.99 12.39 -8.46
CA LYS A 715 60.21 13.06 -8.92
C LYS A 715 61.06 13.62 -7.77
N GLU A 716 60.41 14.16 -6.74
CA GLU A 716 61.02 14.73 -5.55
C GLU A 716 61.73 13.66 -4.72
N MET A 717 61.11 12.49 -4.53
CA MET A 717 61.74 11.37 -3.84
C MET A 717 62.83 10.71 -4.69
N HIS A 718 62.60 10.60 -6.00
CA HIS A 718 63.53 9.98 -6.95
C HIS A 718 64.87 10.71 -6.96
N GLN A 719 64.85 12.04 -7.02
CA GLN A 719 66.07 12.86 -6.97
C GLN A 719 66.84 12.70 -5.66
N ILE A 720 66.13 12.67 -4.52
CA ILE A 720 66.77 12.49 -3.20
C ILE A 720 67.38 11.09 -3.08
N ILE A 721 66.66 10.05 -3.51
CA ILE A 721 67.15 8.67 -3.47
C ILE A 721 68.38 8.50 -4.35
N TYR A 722 68.39 9.08 -5.55
CA TYR A 722 69.52 8.96 -6.48
C TYR A 722 70.80 9.67 -5.98
N ASN A 723 70.64 10.69 -5.13
CA ASN A 723 71.75 11.42 -4.52
C ASN A 723 72.31 10.75 -3.25
N LEU A 724 71.72 9.65 -2.78
CA LEU A 724 72.29 8.84 -1.69
C LEU A 724 73.52 8.05 -2.18
N PRO A 725 74.46 7.68 -1.30
CA PRO A 725 75.57 6.81 -1.64
C PRO A 725 75.08 5.50 -2.28
N PRO A 726 75.75 4.97 -3.32
CA PRO A 726 75.36 3.72 -3.95
C PRO A 726 75.47 2.57 -2.95
N SER A 727 74.32 2.08 -2.49
CA SER A 727 74.22 1.03 -1.47
C SER A 727 73.02 0.11 -1.71
N VAL A 728 73.00 -1.04 -1.02
CA VAL A 728 71.86 -1.97 -1.08
C VAL A 728 70.60 -1.29 -0.53
N GLU A 729 70.76 -0.44 0.48
CA GLU A 729 69.69 0.34 1.11
C GLU A 729 69.09 1.37 0.14
N GLN A 730 69.91 2.03 -0.69
CA GLN A 730 69.42 2.95 -1.73
C GLN A 730 68.49 2.23 -2.72
N ALA A 731 68.92 1.07 -3.24
CA ALA A 731 68.11 0.27 -4.17
C ALA A 731 66.85 -0.29 -3.49
N PHE A 732 66.98 -0.73 -2.23
CA PHE A 732 65.88 -1.29 -1.44
C PHE A 732 64.79 -0.25 -1.15
N VAL A 733 65.15 0.98 -0.77
CA VAL A 733 64.20 2.08 -0.55
C VAL A 733 63.50 2.49 -1.84
N TYR A 734 64.23 2.57 -2.95
CA TYR A 734 63.66 2.85 -4.28
C TYR A 734 62.58 1.82 -4.65
N LEU A 735 62.90 0.54 -4.44
CA LEU A 735 62.02 -0.62 -4.61
C LEU A 735 60.74 -0.53 -3.76
N LEU A 736 60.88 -0.23 -2.47
CA LEU A 736 59.77 -0.17 -1.53
C LEU A 736 58.80 0.97 -1.86
N ILE A 737 59.33 2.18 -2.09
CA ILE A 737 58.52 3.35 -2.46
C ILE A 737 57.86 3.12 -3.82
N GLY A 738 58.61 2.58 -4.77
CA GLY A 738 58.13 2.21 -6.09
C GLY A 738 56.95 1.23 -6.09
N LYS A 739 57.08 0.15 -5.32
CA LYS A 739 56.00 -0.84 -5.13
C LYS A 739 54.83 -0.25 -4.34
N ALA A 740 55.09 0.60 -3.36
CA ALA A 740 54.03 1.24 -2.59
C ALA A 740 53.19 2.18 -3.44
N CYS A 741 53.80 3.03 -4.28
CA CYS A 741 53.09 3.90 -5.23
C CYS A 741 52.22 3.07 -6.19
N HIS A 742 52.76 1.96 -6.72
CA HIS A 742 51.97 1.04 -7.53
C HIS A 742 50.78 0.46 -6.75
N CYS A 743 50.98 0.04 -5.49
CA CYS A 743 49.90 -0.45 -4.64
C CYS A 743 48.82 0.61 -4.37
N ILE A 744 49.19 1.90 -4.26
CA ILE A 744 48.23 3.01 -4.18
C ILE A 744 47.41 3.11 -5.47
N ASP A 745 48.05 3.05 -6.63
CA ASP A 745 47.38 3.12 -7.95
C ASP A 745 46.38 1.98 -8.16
N VAL A 746 46.71 0.76 -7.71
CA VAL A 746 45.82 -0.41 -7.79
C VAL A 746 44.86 -0.53 -6.59
N ARG A 747 44.78 0.48 -5.72
CA ARG A 747 43.88 0.57 -4.55
C ARG A 747 44.12 -0.50 -3.47
N ILE A 748 45.34 -1.01 -3.34
CA ILE A 748 45.78 -1.95 -2.28
C ILE A 748 46.48 -1.16 -1.16
N PHE A 749 45.70 -0.31 -0.48
CA PHE A 749 46.23 0.69 0.46
C PHE A 749 46.95 0.10 1.67
N GLU A 750 46.50 -1.06 2.17
CA GLU A 750 47.14 -1.69 3.33
C GLU A 750 48.56 -2.18 3.03
N ARG A 751 48.77 -2.81 1.86
CA ARG A 751 50.10 -3.22 1.43
C ARG A 751 50.99 -2.01 1.11
N ALA A 752 50.43 -0.96 0.49
CA ALA A 752 51.16 0.29 0.26
C ALA A 752 51.69 0.88 1.58
N ARG A 753 50.83 0.95 2.61
CA ARG A 753 51.19 1.46 3.95
C ARG A 753 52.30 0.64 4.59
N GLN A 754 52.20 -0.69 4.56
CA GLN A 754 53.23 -1.57 5.12
C GLN A 754 54.58 -1.35 4.44
N LEU A 755 54.60 -1.27 3.10
CA LEU A 755 55.81 -1.00 2.32
C LEU A 755 56.40 0.39 2.65
N LEU A 756 55.57 1.43 2.79
CA LEU A 756 56.01 2.78 3.15
C LEU A 756 56.50 2.87 4.61
N LEU A 757 55.90 2.15 5.55
CA LEU A 757 56.37 2.10 6.94
C LEU A 757 57.75 1.44 7.04
N VAL A 758 57.99 0.39 6.25
CA VAL A 758 59.32 -0.22 6.14
C VAL A 758 60.29 0.74 5.47
N ALA A 759 59.88 1.46 4.42
CA ALA A 759 60.71 2.48 3.79
C ALA A 759 61.07 3.61 4.77
N ASP A 760 60.12 4.12 5.57
CA ASP A 760 60.38 5.20 6.54
C ASP A 760 61.42 4.78 7.59
N ARG A 761 61.32 3.55 8.12
CA ARG A 761 62.29 3.01 9.09
C ARG A 761 63.72 2.94 8.53
N ASN A 762 63.86 2.55 7.27
CA ASN A 762 65.17 2.45 6.61
C ASN A 762 65.73 3.82 6.22
N VAL A 763 64.86 4.80 5.95
CA VAL A 763 65.26 6.14 5.51
C VAL A 763 65.48 7.10 6.68
N TYR A 764 64.83 6.89 7.83
CA TYR A 764 64.82 7.83 8.95
C TYR A 764 66.22 8.27 9.40
N GLU A 765 67.18 7.34 9.42
CA GLU A 765 68.57 7.62 9.81
C GLU A 765 69.47 8.05 8.63
N ILE A 766 68.99 7.87 7.39
CA ILE A 766 69.75 8.16 6.15
C ILE A 766 69.42 9.56 5.62
N SER A 767 68.15 9.94 5.57
CA SER A 767 67.70 11.24 5.06
C SER A 767 66.39 11.67 5.71
N TYR A 768 66.48 12.70 6.54
CA TYR A 768 65.32 13.34 7.17
C TYR A 768 64.30 13.85 6.14
N ILE A 769 64.78 14.40 5.01
CA ILE A 769 63.93 14.94 3.94
C ILE A 769 63.13 13.82 3.28
N LEU A 770 63.78 12.71 2.91
CA LEU A 770 63.11 11.58 2.29
C LEU A 770 62.12 10.90 3.25
N SER A 771 62.46 10.80 4.54
CA SER A 771 61.54 10.29 5.57
C SER A 771 60.28 11.16 5.68
N LYS A 772 60.40 12.49 5.62
CA LYS A 772 59.25 13.42 5.61
C LYS A 772 58.32 13.15 4.40
N TYR A 773 58.88 12.95 3.21
CA TYR A 773 58.13 12.63 2.00
C TYR A 773 57.43 11.27 2.07
N VAL A 774 58.12 10.23 2.57
CA VAL A 774 57.52 8.89 2.76
C VAL A 774 56.34 8.97 3.73
N ARG A 775 56.45 9.70 4.84
CA ARG A 775 55.34 9.90 5.80
C ARG A 775 54.14 10.61 5.19
N TRP A 776 54.33 11.56 4.28
CA TRP A 776 53.22 12.17 3.57
C TRP A 776 52.55 11.22 2.57
N TYR A 777 53.28 10.29 1.97
CA TYR A 777 52.68 9.24 1.13
C TYR A 777 51.95 8.17 1.96
N ILE A 778 52.36 7.93 3.21
CA ILE A 778 51.55 7.15 4.17
C ILE A 778 50.23 7.88 4.42
N LEU A 779 50.27 9.19 4.69
CA LEU A 779 49.06 10.00 4.86
C LEU A 779 48.16 9.96 3.60
N LEU A 780 48.74 10.04 2.40
CA LEU A 780 47.98 9.93 1.15
C LEU A 780 47.27 8.57 1.02
N ALA A 781 47.95 7.47 1.35
CA ALA A 781 47.34 6.14 1.37
C ALA A 781 46.19 6.05 2.40
N ASP A 782 46.35 6.67 3.57
CA ASP A 782 45.31 6.73 4.62
C ASP A 782 44.06 7.48 4.13
N LEU A 783 44.25 8.63 3.49
CA LEU A 783 43.17 9.46 2.94
C LEU A 783 42.42 8.73 1.80
N LEU A 784 43.15 8.11 0.87
CA LEU A 784 42.56 7.38 -0.26
C LEU A 784 41.80 6.13 0.18
N GLN A 785 42.30 5.41 1.20
CA GLN A 785 41.57 4.30 1.81
C GLN A 785 40.27 4.78 2.44
N PHE A 786 40.31 5.83 3.26
CA PHE A 786 39.12 6.40 3.89
C PHE A 786 38.03 6.73 2.86
N TYR A 787 38.42 7.26 1.70
CA TYR A 787 37.48 7.57 0.63
C TYR A 787 36.95 6.38 -0.16
N THR A 788 37.68 5.27 -0.23
CA THR A 788 37.31 4.09 -1.03
C THR A 788 36.50 3.10 -0.20
N THR A 789 36.88 2.86 1.05
CA THR A 789 36.30 1.81 1.90
C THR A 789 35.59 2.33 3.14
N LYS A 790 35.61 3.65 3.42
CA LYS A 790 35.16 4.25 4.70
C LYS A 790 35.78 3.58 5.93
N SER A 791 36.93 2.94 5.77
CA SER A 791 37.64 2.20 6.82
C SER A 791 38.97 2.89 7.13
N PHE A 792 39.43 2.73 8.37
CA PHE A 792 40.76 3.20 8.79
C PHE A 792 41.79 2.08 8.68
N GLY A 793 43.07 2.42 8.50
CA GLY A 793 44.16 1.47 8.69
C GLY A 793 44.26 1.02 10.15
N MET A 794 44.87 -0.15 10.37
CA MET A 794 45.11 -0.66 11.73
C MET A 794 45.78 0.41 12.60
N ASN A 795 45.17 0.75 13.74
CA ASN A 795 45.61 1.72 14.75
C ASN A 795 45.48 3.23 14.42
N ASN A 796 44.76 3.63 13.37
CA ASN A 796 44.44 5.04 13.12
C ASN A 796 42.98 5.36 13.51
N THR A 797 42.74 6.46 14.21
CA THR A 797 41.41 7.03 14.39
C THR A 797 41.13 8.18 13.41
N MET A 798 39.87 8.57 13.28
CA MET A 798 39.48 9.78 12.53
C MET A 798 40.22 11.04 13.04
N GLN A 799 40.39 11.17 14.35
CA GLN A 799 41.08 12.30 14.98
C GLN A 799 42.58 12.32 14.64
N ASP A 800 43.21 11.15 14.57
CA ASP A 800 44.62 11.05 14.16
C ASP A 800 44.81 11.49 12.71
N LEU A 801 43.89 11.08 11.82
CA LEU A 801 43.92 11.46 10.41
C LEU A 801 43.71 12.96 10.23
N ILE A 802 42.76 13.55 10.96
CA ILE A 802 42.52 15.01 10.98
C ILE A 802 43.78 15.73 11.45
N LYS A 803 44.39 15.29 12.56
CA LYS A 803 45.60 15.90 13.11
C LYS A 803 46.76 15.85 12.11
N LYS A 804 47.05 14.68 11.53
CA LYS A 804 48.10 14.51 10.52
C LYS A 804 47.86 15.40 9.30
N THR A 805 46.61 15.51 8.84
CA THR A 805 46.22 16.37 7.71
C THR A 805 46.44 17.85 8.01
N LYS A 806 46.00 18.32 9.19
CA LYS A 806 46.24 19.70 9.64
C LYS A 806 47.73 20.00 9.80
N THR A 807 48.51 19.09 10.38
CA THR A 807 49.97 19.28 10.48
C THR A 807 50.62 19.39 9.10
N CYS A 808 50.19 18.57 8.13
CA CYS A 808 50.67 18.64 6.75
C CYS A 808 50.38 20.01 6.11
N ILE A 809 49.13 20.49 6.20
CA ILE A 809 48.71 21.76 5.60
C ILE A 809 49.35 22.97 6.30
N THR A 810 49.41 22.97 7.64
CA THR A 810 50.06 24.05 8.42
C THR A 810 51.55 24.19 8.09
N SER A 811 52.24 23.08 7.74
CA SER A 811 53.67 23.14 7.37
C SER A 811 53.94 24.02 6.14
N VAL A 812 52.98 24.10 5.22
CA VAL A 812 53.04 24.99 4.04
C VAL A 812 52.80 26.43 4.44
N ARG A 813 51.81 26.69 5.32
CA ARG A 813 51.51 28.05 5.81
C ARG A 813 52.67 28.67 6.57
N LEU A 814 53.42 27.87 7.32
CA LEU A 814 54.58 28.30 8.08
C LEU A 814 55.85 28.42 7.23
N ASP A 815 55.76 28.21 5.91
CA ASP A 815 56.86 28.24 4.95
C ASP A 815 58.09 27.44 5.40
N GLN A 816 57.85 26.21 5.88
CA GLN A 816 58.94 25.32 6.28
C GLN A 816 59.81 24.94 5.08
N ASP A 817 61.12 24.80 5.31
CA ASP A 817 62.13 24.45 4.28
C ASP A 817 61.80 23.21 3.43
N ILE A 818 61.00 22.28 3.96
CA ILE A 818 60.56 21.05 3.26
C ILE A 818 59.04 21.06 3.16
N GLN A 819 58.52 21.16 1.94
CA GLN A 819 57.09 21.26 1.64
C GLN A 819 56.50 19.96 1.03
N PRO A 820 55.23 19.61 1.33
CA PRO A 820 54.54 18.47 0.71
C PRO A 820 54.29 18.67 -0.78
N THR A 821 54.25 17.56 -1.54
CA THR A 821 53.89 17.61 -2.97
C THR A 821 52.45 18.04 -3.19
N MET A 822 52.15 18.65 -4.34
CA MET A 822 50.80 19.13 -4.67
C MET A 822 49.72 18.05 -4.59
N VAL A 823 50.01 16.82 -5.02
CA VAL A 823 49.10 15.66 -4.93
C VAL A 823 48.65 15.41 -3.49
N ILE A 824 49.54 15.56 -2.52
CA ILE A 824 49.22 15.36 -1.10
C ILE A 824 48.36 16.53 -0.61
N LEU A 825 48.73 17.76 -0.96
CA LEU A 825 48.02 18.96 -0.53
C LEU A 825 46.57 19.00 -1.04
N GLU A 826 46.31 18.61 -2.28
CA GLU A 826 44.94 18.55 -2.81
C GLU A 826 44.07 17.54 -2.06
N HIS A 827 44.59 16.35 -1.72
CA HIS A 827 43.84 15.32 -1.01
C HIS A 827 43.61 15.72 0.46
N CYS A 828 44.61 16.34 1.09
CA CYS A 828 44.48 16.92 2.43
C CYS A 828 43.43 18.03 2.48
N ALA A 829 43.43 18.95 1.51
CA ALA A 829 42.49 20.07 1.46
C ALA A 829 41.06 19.58 1.17
N ALA A 830 40.89 18.65 0.21
CA ALA A 830 39.61 18.01 -0.07
C ALA A 830 39.09 17.22 1.15
N PHE A 831 39.98 16.58 1.92
CA PHE A 831 39.63 15.91 3.17
C PHE A 831 39.03 16.82 4.21
N LEU A 832 39.71 17.92 4.55
CA LEU A 832 39.18 18.86 5.54
C LEU A 832 37.85 19.49 5.09
N LEU A 833 37.69 19.72 3.79
CA LEU A 833 36.46 20.25 3.22
C LEU A 833 35.33 19.20 3.33
N ASN A 834 35.62 17.94 3.03
CA ASN A 834 34.62 16.87 3.06
C ASN A 834 34.13 16.50 4.47
N ILE A 835 34.97 16.71 5.50
CA ILE A 835 34.62 16.46 6.91
C ILE A 835 34.03 17.69 7.61
N LYS A 836 33.80 18.78 6.87
CA LYS A 836 33.20 20.03 7.36
C LYS A 836 34.08 20.83 8.33
N ASP A 837 35.40 20.74 8.23
CA ASP A 837 36.33 21.51 9.07
C ASP A 837 36.56 22.92 8.51
N TRP A 838 35.46 23.67 8.40
CA TRP A 838 35.45 25.00 7.76
C TRP A 838 36.38 25.97 8.50
N GLN A 839 36.36 25.95 9.83
CA GLN A 839 37.07 26.90 10.66
C GLN A 839 38.59 26.81 10.51
N TYR A 840 39.13 25.59 10.36
CA TYR A 840 40.56 25.44 10.08
C TYR A 840 40.91 25.96 8.69
N LEU A 841 40.13 25.57 7.66
CA LEU A 841 40.38 25.96 6.28
C LEU A 841 40.28 27.48 6.06
N THR A 842 39.31 28.17 6.67
CA THR A 842 39.19 29.63 6.53
C THR A 842 40.42 30.40 6.99
N ASN A 843 41.20 29.83 7.90
CA ASN A 843 42.40 30.46 8.47
C ASN A 843 43.67 30.21 7.62
N MET A 844 43.56 29.54 6.48
CA MET A 844 44.69 29.14 5.62
C MET A 844 45.02 30.15 4.50
N GLU A 845 45.13 31.43 4.85
CA GLU A 845 45.52 32.50 3.93
C GLU A 845 46.99 32.39 3.49
N ASN A 846 47.32 32.87 2.28
CA ASN A 846 48.69 32.96 1.73
C ASN A 846 49.47 31.63 1.67
N SER A 847 48.78 30.52 1.46
CA SER A 847 49.36 29.17 1.47
C SER A 847 50.13 28.79 0.19
N GLY A 848 50.21 29.66 -0.82
CA GLY A 848 50.96 29.42 -2.07
C GLY A 848 50.44 28.28 -2.97
N SER A 849 49.43 27.53 -2.52
CA SER A 849 48.82 26.40 -3.25
C SER A 849 47.40 26.75 -3.70
N GLY A 850 47.16 26.67 -5.01
CA GLY A 850 45.84 26.94 -5.60
C GLY A 850 44.70 26.06 -5.08
N HIS A 851 44.99 24.80 -4.75
CA HIS A 851 44.00 23.86 -4.19
C HIS A 851 43.58 24.24 -2.77
N ILE A 852 44.54 24.67 -1.94
CA ILE A 852 44.26 25.14 -0.57
C ILE A 852 43.44 26.43 -0.63
N GLU A 853 43.80 27.35 -1.53
CA GLU A 853 43.07 28.60 -1.71
C GLU A 853 41.63 28.36 -2.22
N LEU A 854 41.43 27.44 -3.16
CA LEU A 854 40.08 27.04 -3.59
C LEU A 854 39.26 26.45 -2.44
N CYS A 855 39.83 25.54 -1.65
CA CYS A 855 39.18 24.96 -0.48
C CYS A 855 38.90 25.98 0.61
N ARG A 856 39.78 26.98 0.80
CA ARG A 856 39.56 28.10 1.73
C ARG A 856 38.36 28.93 1.30
N LEU A 857 38.28 29.31 0.02
CA LEU A 857 37.15 30.06 -0.52
C LEU A 857 35.83 29.29 -0.39
N LEU A 858 35.83 27.98 -0.67
CA LEU A 858 34.68 27.10 -0.45
C LEU A 858 34.31 26.99 1.02
N ALA A 859 35.27 26.86 1.93
CA ALA A 859 35.03 26.82 3.37
C ALA A 859 34.47 28.15 3.91
N CYS A 860 34.98 29.29 3.44
CA CYS A 860 34.41 30.61 3.74
C CYS A 860 32.96 30.72 3.29
N MET A 861 32.66 30.19 2.09
CA MET A 861 31.29 30.10 1.58
C MET A 861 30.40 29.23 2.44
N CYS A 862 30.79 27.98 2.72
CA CYS A 862 30.02 27.04 3.54
C CYS A 862 29.76 27.57 4.96
N LYS A 863 30.72 28.29 5.54
CA LYS A 863 30.59 28.89 6.89
C LYS A 863 29.54 30.00 6.93
N GLU A 864 29.51 30.86 5.92
CA GLU A 864 28.62 32.04 5.88
C GLU A 864 27.28 31.76 5.18
N LEU A 865 27.14 30.63 4.47
CA LEU A 865 25.94 30.24 3.70
C LEU A 865 24.62 30.26 4.50
N PRO A 866 24.56 29.95 5.81
CA PRO A 866 23.33 30.09 6.58
C PRO A 866 22.70 31.49 6.49
N SER A 867 23.49 32.52 6.14
CA SER A 867 23.01 33.86 5.80
C SER A 867 23.40 34.23 4.36
N ILE A 868 22.42 34.21 3.44
CA ILE A 868 22.59 34.64 2.04
C ILE A 868 23.24 36.02 1.92
N LYS A 869 22.94 36.95 2.85
CA LYS A 869 23.54 38.29 2.87
C LYS A 869 25.03 38.26 3.21
N ALA A 870 25.43 37.46 4.19
CA ALA A 870 26.83 37.31 4.60
C ALA A 870 27.66 36.55 3.54
N ALA A 871 27.06 35.54 2.91
CA ALA A 871 27.70 34.72 1.89
C ALA A 871 28.05 35.46 0.58
N ARG A 872 27.48 36.65 0.31
CA ARG A 872 27.73 37.39 -0.94
C ARG A 872 29.19 37.81 -1.13
N ILE A 873 29.89 38.14 -0.05
CA ILE A 873 31.30 38.58 -0.11
C ILE A 873 32.20 37.40 -0.50
N PRO A 874 32.19 36.25 0.22
CA PRO A 874 32.97 35.09 -0.18
C PRO A 874 32.51 34.53 -1.54
N ALA A 875 31.23 34.69 -1.93
CA ALA A 875 30.73 34.22 -3.22
C ALA A 875 31.39 34.96 -4.39
N ARG A 876 31.57 36.28 -4.27
CA ARG A 876 32.28 37.08 -5.28
C ARG A 876 33.75 36.67 -5.40
N ALA A 877 34.41 36.39 -4.29
CA ALA A 877 35.80 35.94 -4.30
C ALA A 877 35.96 34.58 -5.00
N LEU A 878 35.07 33.62 -4.67
CA LEU A 878 35.05 32.31 -5.35
C LEU A 878 34.68 32.44 -6.84
N TRP A 879 33.73 33.31 -7.17
CA TRP A 879 33.32 33.57 -8.55
C TRP A 879 34.47 34.08 -9.43
N GLU A 880 35.21 35.11 -8.99
CA GLU A 880 36.34 35.64 -9.75
C GLU A 880 37.49 34.62 -9.84
N ALA A 881 37.73 33.83 -8.78
CA ALA A 881 38.73 32.77 -8.80
C ALA A 881 38.39 31.71 -9.87
N VAL A 882 37.15 31.21 -9.91
CA VAL A 882 36.70 30.22 -10.91
C VAL A 882 36.69 30.83 -12.32
N LYS A 883 36.22 32.07 -12.48
CA LYS A 883 36.25 32.79 -13.76
C LYS A 883 37.66 32.86 -14.35
N ASN A 884 38.66 33.17 -13.54
CA ASN A 884 40.04 33.29 -13.99
C ASN A 884 40.62 31.94 -14.43
N ILE A 885 40.20 30.81 -13.85
CA ILE A 885 40.59 29.45 -14.28
C ILE A 885 40.16 29.18 -15.73
N PHE A 886 38.98 29.66 -16.13
CA PHE A 886 38.42 29.42 -17.46
C PHE A 886 38.72 30.53 -18.49
N THR A 887 39.51 31.55 -18.13
CA THR A 887 39.86 32.65 -19.05
C THR A 887 41.15 32.35 -19.82
N VAL A 888 41.11 32.40 -21.15
CA VAL A 888 42.26 32.13 -22.03
C VAL A 888 43.08 33.42 -22.21
N ASN A 889 44.34 33.42 -21.77
CA ASN A 889 45.25 34.56 -21.94
C ASN A 889 45.84 34.60 -23.38
N PRO A 890 45.70 35.71 -24.13
CA PRO A 890 46.18 35.81 -25.52
C PRO A 890 47.70 36.02 -25.69
N SER A 891 48.53 35.94 -24.64
CA SER A 891 49.96 36.34 -24.68
C SER A 891 50.98 35.29 -25.15
N HIS A 892 50.57 34.24 -25.86
CA HIS A 892 51.49 33.25 -26.45
C HIS A 892 51.41 33.14 -27.98
N LYS A 893 51.65 34.27 -28.67
CA LYS A 893 52.18 34.25 -30.04
C LYS A 893 53.46 35.09 -30.11
N ARG A 894 54.55 34.45 -30.59
CA ARG A 894 55.97 34.88 -30.78
C ARG A 894 56.87 34.55 -29.57
N SER A 895 58.07 33.96 -29.66
CA SER A 895 59.09 33.88 -30.73
C SER A 895 60.04 32.67 -30.52
N MET A 896 60.54 32.12 -31.62
CA MET A 896 61.77 31.32 -31.71
C MET A 896 63.00 32.18 -31.31
N SER A 897 63.68 31.85 -30.21
CA SER A 897 65.15 31.90 -30.05
C SER A 897 65.53 31.55 -28.62
N GLY A 898 66.53 30.69 -28.45
CA GLY A 898 66.98 30.19 -27.15
C GLY A 898 67.62 31.25 -26.25
N ARG A 899 67.16 31.28 -24.99
CA ARG A 899 67.91 31.37 -23.72
C ARG A 899 66.88 31.55 -22.61
N MET A 900 66.75 30.56 -21.72
CA MET A 900 65.91 30.67 -20.54
C MET A 900 66.74 31.32 -19.43
N ASP A 901 66.47 32.59 -19.14
CA ASP A 901 66.89 33.24 -17.90
C ASP A 901 65.77 33.13 -16.85
N SER A 902 66.13 32.58 -15.70
CA SER A 902 65.27 32.06 -14.64
C SER A 902 64.67 33.12 -13.69
N ALA A 903 64.30 34.30 -14.19
CA ALA A 903 63.90 35.41 -13.31
C ALA A 903 62.61 36.17 -13.70
N HIS A 904 61.81 35.68 -14.65
CA HIS A 904 60.60 36.39 -15.13
C HIS A 904 59.24 35.67 -14.91
N VAL A 905 59.17 34.62 -14.09
CA VAL A 905 57.93 33.82 -13.93
C VAL A 905 56.98 34.34 -12.83
N ARG A 906 57.31 35.41 -12.09
CA ARG A 906 56.48 35.84 -10.94
C ARG A 906 55.23 36.69 -11.26
N ASP A 907 54.98 37.11 -12.50
CA ASP A 907 53.87 38.04 -12.81
C ASP A 907 52.96 37.65 -13.99
N SER A 908 52.82 36.36 -14.34
CA SER A 908 52.10 35.95 -15.58
C SER A 908 50.90 34.99 -15.48
N THR A 909 50.34 34.71 -14.30
CA THR A 909 49.06 33.96 -14.20
C THR A 909 48.12 34.50 -13.10
N LEU A 910 47.04 35.17 -13.50
CA LEU A 910 45.95 35.66 -12.63
C LEU A 910 45.04 34.54 -12.07
N ALA A 911 45.19 33.30 -12.53
CA ALA A 911 44.37 32.16 -12.14
C ALA A 911 44.99 31.39 -10.96
N ILE A 912 44.17 30.97 -10.00
CA ILE A 912 44.61 30.18 -8.84
C ILE A 912 45.05 28.76 -9.23
N LEU A 913 44.50 28.20 -10.31
CA LEU A 913 44.74 26.84 -10.81
C LEU A 913 44.65 26.81 -12.34
N ALA A 914 45.32 25.84 -12.96
CA ALA A 914 45.09 25.48 -14.36
C ALA A 914 43.72 24.76 -14.51
N LYS A 915 43.10 24.87 -15.69
CA LYS A 915 41.78 24.26 -16.00
C LYS A 915 41.80 22.75 -15.73
N GLU A 916 42.83 22.05 -16.18
CA GLU A 916 42.96 20.60 -16.08
C GLU A 916 43.02 20.16 -14.61
N LEU A 917 43.81 20.86 -13.81
CA LEU A 917 43.93 20.59 -12.36
C LEU A 917 42.63 20.87 -11.61
N PHE A 918 41.88 21.89 -12.01
CA PHE A 918 40.57 22.17 -11.43
C PHE A 918 39.57 21.04 -11.73
N ILE A 919 39.51 20.58 -12.99
CA ILE A 919 38.61 19.48 -13.38
C ILE A 919 39.00 18.18 -12.67
N ASP A 920 40.29 17.85 -12.58
CA ASP A 920 40.79 16.67 -11.84
C ASP A 920 40.54 16.74 -10.33
N PHE A 921 40.30 17.95 -9.79
CA PHE A 921 39.98 18.16 -8.39
C PHE A 921 38.51 17.93 -8.06
N LEU A 922 37.58 18.21 -8.98
CA LEU A 922 36.13 18.11 -8.73
C LEU A 922 35.67 16.73 -8.20
N PRO A 923 36.12 15.58 -8.73
CA PRO A 923 35.73 14.25 -8.23
C PRO A 923 36.19 13.94 -6.79
N LYS A 924 37.10 14.76 -6.23
CA LYS A 924 37.58 14.61 -4.85
C LYS A 924 36.61 15.22 -3.84
N LEU A 925 35.66 16.04 -4.27
CA LEU A 925 34.62 16.66 -3.44
C LEU A 925 33.47 15.68 -3.21
N LYS A 926 33.06 15.45 -1.96
CA LYS A 926 32.00 14.49 -1.60
C LYS A 926 30.94 15.07 -0.65
N GLU A 927 31.17 16.24 -0.07
CA GLU A 927 30.22 16.86 0.84
C GLU A 927 29.12 17.61 0.07
N THR A 928 27.87 17.37 0.44
CA THR A 928 26.67 17.83 -0.27
C THR A 928 26.59 19.35 -0.44
N MET A 929 26.85 20.14 0.62
CA MET A 929 26.79 21.60 0.55
C MET A 929 27.88 22.15 -0.38
N VAL A 930 29.11 21.61 -0.29
CA VAL A 930 30.23 22.00 -1.16
C VAL A 930 29.91 21.72 -2.62
N LEU A 931 29.38 20.52 -2.91
CA LEU A 931 28.93 20.13 -4.24
C LEU A 931 27.80 21.03 -4.75
N SER A 932 26.78 21.32 -3.93
CA SER A 932 25.69 22.25 -4.30
C SER A 932 26.20 23.66 -4.63
N ILE A 933 27.16 24.19 -3.88
CA ILE A 933 27.76 25.51 -4.17
C ILE A 933 28.52 25.47 -5.50
N MET A 934 29.30 24.43 -5.75
CA MET A 934 30.09 24.33 -6.99
C MET A 934 29.19 24.10 -8.21
N VAL A 935 28.17 23.25 -8.09
CA VAL A 935 27.12 23.05 -9.11
C VAL A 935 26.43 24.37 -9.41
N SER A 936 26.09 25.15 -8.38
CA SER A 936 25.47 26.47 -8.53
C SER A 936 26.35 27.46 -9.28
N CYS A 937 27.63 27.54 -8.92
CA CYS A 937 28.60 28.43 -9.54
C CYS A 937 28.78 28.11 -11.03
N LEU A 938 29.05 26.84 -11.36
CA LEU A 938 29.25 26.42 -12.75
C LEU A 938 27.95 26.47 -13.58
N SER A 939 26.80 26.17 -12.99
CA SER A 939 25.49 26.33 -13.65
C SER A 939 25.21 27.79 -14.00
N LYS A 940 25.60 28.74 -13.14
CA LYS A 940 25.47 30.16 -13.46
C LYS A 940 26.37 30.55 -14.63
N PHE A 941 27.63 30.10 -14.66
CA PHE A 941 28.50 30.34 -15.81
C PHE A 941 27.93 29.75 -17.11
N TYR A 942 27.41 28.52 -17.04
CA TYR A 942 26.76 27.87 -18.17
C TYR A 942 25.60 28.70 -18.73
N ASN A 943 24.69 29.18 -17.86
CA ASN A 943 23.54 29.98 -18.27
C ASN A 943 23.97 31.29 -18.95
N ILE A 944 25.00 31.97 -18.43
CA ILE A 944 25.54 33.21 -19.02
C ILE A 944 26.18 32.95 -20.39
N ILE A 945 26.83 31.79 -20.57
CA ILE A 945 27.57 31.47 -21.80
C ILE A 945 26.66 31.03 -22.94
N ARG A 946 25.60 30.27 -22.61
CA ARG A 946 24.59 29.78 -23.56
C ARG A 946 23.66 30.90 -24.05
N ASP A 947 23.38 31.91 -23.21
CA ASP A 947 22.58 33.09 -23.56
C ASP A 947 21.20 32.75 -24.18
N GLU A 948 20.61 31.63 -23.75
CA GLU A 948 19.30 31.14 -24.20
C GLU A 948 18.37 30.95 -22.99
N ILE A 949 17.42 31.89 -22.82
CA ILE A 949 16.49 31.92 -21.69
C ILE A 949 15.66 30.62 -21.59
N SER A 950 15.34 29.99 -22.72
CA SER A 950 14.58 28.73 -22.74
C SER A 950 15.35 27.54 -22.15
N CYS A 951 16.68 27.59 -22.15
CA CYS A 951 17.59 26.49 -21.84
C CYS A 951 18.37 26.70 -20.54
N GLU A 952 18.00 27.71 -19.73
CA GLU A 952 18.66 27.98 -18.45
C GLU A 952 18.52 26.81 -17.47
N ILE A 953 19.64 26.36 -16.92
CA ILE A 953 19.67 25.30 -15.92
C ILE A 953 19.37 25.88 -14.55
N SER A 954 18.47 25.23 -13.82
CA SER A 954 18.19 25.54 -12.42
C SER A 954 19.21 24.90 -11.48
N SER A 955 19.55 25.58 -10.38
CA SER A 955 20.37 25.04 -9.31
C SER A 955 20.04 25.76 -8.00
N GLU A 956 20.32 25.10 -6.87
CA GLU A 956 20.32 25.74 -5.56
C GLU A 956 21.27 26.95 -5.57
N TYR A 957 20.93 28.03 -4.88
CA TYR A 957 21.79 29.21 -4.66
C TYR A 957 22.17 30.08 -5.88
N LEU A 958 21.55 29.91 -7.06
CA LEU A 958 21.80 30.76 -8.23
C LEU A 958 21.81 32.30 -7.96
N PRO A 959 20.94 32.86 -7.09
CA PRO A 959 20.94 34.29 -6.79
C PRO A 959 22.18 34.82 -6.05
N LEU A 960 23.07 33.94 -5.57
CA LEU A 960 24.33 34.36 -4.92
C LEU A 960 25.34 34.94 -5.91
N TRP A 961 25.27 34.52 -7.17
CA TRP A 961 26.29 34.79 -8.16
C TRP A 961 25.98 36.03 -9.01
N PRO A 962 27.01 36.74 -9.50
CA PRO A 962 26.81 37.84 -10.45
C PRO A 962 26.04 37.42 -11.71
N THR A 963 25.23 38.33 -12.25
CA THR A 963 24.43 38.10 -13.47
C THR A 963 25.19 38.42 -14.76
N THR A 964 26.27 39.20 -14.69
CA THR A 964 27.08 39.62 -15.84
C THR A 964 28.53 39.22 -15.64
N VAL A 965 29.19 38.75 -16.70
CA VAL A 965 30.62 38.43 -16.71
C VAL A 965 31.34 39.33 -17.69
N SER A 966 32.45 39.95 -17.27
CA SER A 966 33.33 40.67 -18.18
C SER A 966 34.20 39.71 -19.00
N ASN A 967 34.50 40.06 -20.26
CA ASN A 967 35.35 39.28 -21.18
C ASN A 967 34.86 37.87 -21.52
N ILE A 968 33.55 37.69 -21.74
CA ILE A 968 32.94 36.40 -22.14
C ILE A 968 33.60 35.78 -23.39
N SER A 969 34.08 36.60 -24.32
CA SER A 969 34.77 36.14 -25.54
C SER A 969 36.11 35.45 -25.27
N ALA A 970 36.78 35.77 -24.16
CA ALA A 970 38.04 35.15 -23.76
C ALA A 970 37.84 33.87 -22.92
N MET A 971 36.59 33.53 -22.57
CA MET A 971 36.30 32.35 -21.75
C MET A 971 36.27 31.07 -22.58
N ASN A 972 36.83 29.99 -22.03
CA ASN A 972 36.78 28.66 -22.61
C ASN A 972 35.39 28.04 -22.41
N LYS A 973 34.44 28.37 -23.31
CA LYS A 973 33.06 27.88 -23.26
C LYS A 973 32.95 26.34 -23.20
N PRO A 974 33.61 25.57 -24.08
CA PRO A 974 33.55 24.10 -24.02
C PRO A 974 34.08 23.53 -22.69
N GLY A 975 35.11 24.16 -22.12
CA GLY A 975 35.66 23.72 -20.83
C GLY A 975 34.69 23.89 -19.66
N ILE A 976 33.79 24.88 -19.73
CA ILE A 976 32.76 25.10 -18.69
C ILE A 976 31.62 24.09 -18.86
N GLU A 977 31.18 23.83 -20.09
CA GLU A 977 30.16 22.80 -20.35
C GLU A 977 30.65 21.40 -19.90
N GLU A 978 31.91 21.07 -20.21
CA GLU A 978 32.58 19.85 -19.74
C GLU A 978 32.61 19.77 -18.21
N ALA A 979 33.00 20.86 -17.54
CA ALA A 979 33.08 20.89 -16.07
C ALA A 979 31.70 20.72 -15.41
N VAL A 980 30.63 21.32 -15.96
CA VAL A 980 29.26 21.15 -15.44
C VAL A 980 28.81 19.69 -15.56
N VAL A 981 29.00 19.08 -16.73
CA VAL A 981 28.56 17.69 -16.97
C VAL A 981 29.32 16.72 -16.07
N LEU A 982 30.65 16.85 -15.95
CA LEU A 982 31.47 16.01 -15.08
C LEU A 982 31.09 16.17 -13.61
N LEU A 983 30.90 17.42 -13.15
CA LEU A 983 30.52 17.69 -11.77
C LEU A 983 29.15 17.11 -11.44
N MET A 984 28.18 17.24 -12.35
CA MET A 984 26.83 16.72 -12.12
C MET A 984 26.79 15.19 -12.11
N GLN A 985 27.51 14.53 -13.03
CA GLN A 985 27.65 13.07 -13.01
C GLN A 985 28.27 12.59 -11.69
N HIS A 986 29.30 13.28 -11.21
CA HIS A 986 29.93 12.97 -9.93
C HIS A 986 29.01 13.23 -8.74
N ALA A 987 28.31 14.37 -8.70
CA ALA A 987 27.38 14.72 -7.63
C ALA A 987 26.28 13.66 -7.48
N LEU A 988 25.68 13.20 -8.58
CA LEU A 988 24.66 12.15 -8.57
C LEU A 988 25.22 10.76 -8.21
N GLN A 989 26.50 10.48 -8.47
CA GLN A 989 27.17 9.27 -7.96
C GLN A 989 27.36 9.32 -6.44
N VAL A 990 27.60 10.50 -5.88
CA VAL A 990 27.80 10.70 -4.43
C VAL A 990 26.46 10.67 -3.68
N ASN A 991 25.44 11.37 -4.18
CA ASN A 991 24.09 11.33 -3.64
C ASN A 991 23.05 11.32 -4.78
N PRO A 992 22.54 10.12 -5.17
CA PRO A 992 21.59 10.00 -6.27
C PRO A 992 20.18 10.52 -5.91
N ALA A 993 19.88 10.67 -4.62
CA ALA A 993 18.55 11.03 -4.12
C ALA A 993 18.44 12.52 -3.74
N GLN A 994 19.20 13.41 -4.38
CA GLN A 994 19.07 14.86 -4.16
C GLN A 994 18.15 15.49 -5.23
N PRO A 995 16.93 15.95 -4.88
CA PRO A 995 15.94 16.40 -5.88
C PRO A 995 16.39 17.59 -6.74
N SER A 996 17.11 18.55 -6.14
CA SER A 996 17.60 19.73 -6.85
C SER A 996 18.65 19.36 -7.90
N TRP A 997 19.53 18.41 -7.62
CA TRP A 997 20.55 17.94 -8.56
C TRP A 997 19.92 17.15 -9.71
N LEU A 998 18.92 16.31 -9.42
CA LEU A 998 18.15 15.60 -10.44
C LEU A 998 17.43 16.59 -11.37
N ARG A 999 16.84 17.66 -10.82
CA ARG A 999 16.25 18.77 -11.61
C ARG A 999 17.30 19.47 -12.49
N THR A 1000 18.45 19.85 -11.93
CA THR A 1000 19.58 20.43 -12.68
C THR A 1000 20.03 19.52 -13.82
N GLN A 1001 20.12 18.21 -13.57
CA GLN A 1001 20.50 17.21 -14.57
C GLN A 1001 19.44 17.08 -15.68
N ALA A 1002 18.15 17.11 -15.32
CA ALA A 1002 17.05 17.13 -16.28
C ALA A 1002 17.13 18.35 -17.21
N ASP A 1003 17.42 19.53 -16.65
CA ASP A 1003 17.59 20.77 -17.41
C ASP A 1003 18.79 20.70 -18.38
N ILE A 1004 19.91 20.07 -17.99
CA ILE A 1004 21.07 19.83 -18.88
C ILE A 1004 20.66 18.94 -20.06
N TYR A 1005 19.95 17.84 -19.80
CA TYR A 1005 19.46 16.97 -20.87
C TYR A 1005 18.46 17.69 -21.78
N PHE A 1006 17.59 18.52 -21.21
CA PHE A 1006 16.65 19.34 -21.97
C PHE A 1006 17.37 20.33 -22.89
N ALA A 1007 18.37 21.05 -22.38
CA ALA A 1007 19.18 22.01 -23.14
C ALA A 1007 20.00 21.34 -24.27
N ASN A 1008 20.29 20.05 -24.13
CA ASN A 1008 20.96 19.23 -25.15
C ASN A 1008 20.00 18.51 -26.10
N GLY A 1009 18.69 18.78 -26.03
CA GLY A 1009 17.67 18.17 -26.89
C GLY A 1009 17.35 16.70 -26.59
N GLN A 1010 17.80 16.17 -25.45
CA GLN A 1010 17.53 14.79 -25.03
C GLN A 1010 16.25 14.73 -24.18
N TYR A 1011 15.10 14.86 -24.82
CA TYR A 1011 13.80 15.02 -24.14
C TYR A 1011 13.35 13.82 -23.31
N SER A 1012 13.65 12.59 -23.74
CA SER A 1012 13.31 11.37 -22.97
C SER A 1012 14.13 11.27 -21.67
N SER A 1013 15.44 11.48 -21.75
CA SER A 1013 16.32 11.53 -20.57
C SER A 1013 15.93 12.69 -19.63
N ALA A 1014 15.60 13.85 -20.19
CA ALA A 1014 15.11 14.98 -19.39
C ALA A 1014 13.83 14.62 -18.63
N MET A 1015 12.85 14.00 -19.30
CA MET A 1015 11.61 13.54 -18.66
C MET A 1015 11.90 12.54 -17.53
N LYS A 1016 12.80 11.58 -17.76
CA LYS A 1016 13.22 10.62 -16.73
C LYS A 1016 13.74 11.34 -15.48
N PHE A 1017 14.71 12.24 -15.62
CA PHE A 1017 15.30 12.94 -14.46
C PHE A 1017 14.33 13.91 -13.78
N TYR A 1018 13.40 14.55 -14.51
CA TYR A 1018 12.31 15.30 -13.88
C TYR A 1018 11.47 14.37 -13.00
N MET A 1019 11.04 13.21 -13.53
CA MET A 1019 10.26 12.24 -12.78
C MET A 1019 11.00 11.69 -11.56
N GLU A 1020 12.31 11.39 -11.67
CA GLU A 1020 13.14 11.00 -10.51
C GLU A 1020 13.16 12.09 -9.44
N ALA A 1021 13.37 13.36 -9.83
CA ALA A 1021 13.35 14.49 -8.90
C ALA A 1021 12.00 14.61 -8.18
N GLY A 1022 10.89 14.45 -8.91
CA GLY A 1022 9.53 14.48 -8.37
C GLY A 1022 9.24 13.32 -7.42
N VAL A 1023 9.66 12.10 -7.76
CA VAL A 1023 9.46 10.90 -6.93
C VAL A 1023 10.18 11.03 -5.60
N VAL A 1024 11.46 11.42 -5.63
CA VAL A 1024 12.29 11.56 -4.43
C VAL A 1024 11.78 12.69 -3.53
N ALA A 1025 11.27 13.78 -4.12
CA ALA A 1025 10.78 14.92 -3.34
C ALA A 1025 9.38 14.74 -2.71
N SER A 1026 8.64 13.67 -3.07
CA SER A 1026 7.22 13.52 -2.70
C SER A 1026 6.80 12.11 -2.28
N ASP A 1027 7.77 11.25 -1.98
CA ASP A 1027 7.57 9.84 -1.63
C ASP A 1027 6.66 9.13 -2.65
N PHE A 1028 7.11 9.12 -3.90
CA PHE A 1028 6.38 8.53 -5.03
C PHE A 1028 5.01 9.20 -5.26
N PHE A 1029 4.99 10.53 -5.22
CA PHE A 1029 3.80 11.37 -5.40
C PHE A 1029 2.68 11.07 -4.40
N SER A 1030 3.04 10.58 -3.21
CA SER A 1030 2.09 10.41 -2.12
C SER A 1030 1.65 11.78 -1.58
N SER A 1031 2.57 12.75 -1.58
CA SER A 1031 2.34 14.17 -1.30
C SER A 1031 2.51 15.04 -2.55
N ALA A 1032 2.16 16.33 -2.45
CA ALA A 1032 2.40 17.28 -3.54
C ALA A 1032 3.90 17.60 -3.65
N VAL A 1033 4.42 17.64 -4.88
CA VAL A 1033 5.83 18.00 -5.11
C VAL A 1033 6.07 19.46 -4.70
N PRO A 1034 7.13 19.76 -3.92
CA PRO A 1034 7.45 21.13 -3.52
C PRO A 1034 7.68 22.05 -4.73
N LYS A 1035 7.17 23.30 -4.67
CA LYS A 1035 7.35 24.31 -5.73
C LYS A 1035 8.82 24.65 -6.02
N SER A 1036 9.73 24.43 -5.06
CA SER A 1036 11.18 24.58 -5.28
C SER A 1036 11.75 23.57 -6.27
N ILE A 1037 11.10 22.41 -6.43
CA ILE A 1037 11.48 21.36 -7.37
C ILE A 1037 10.64 21.45 -8.64
N TYR A 1038 9.31 21.47 -8.52
CA TYR A 1038 8.39 21.61 -9.64
C TYR A 1038 7.73 22.99 -9.63
N ASP A 1039 8.33 23.92 -10.36
CA ASP A 1039 7.71 25.20 -10.70
C ASP A 1039 7.05 25.15 -12.09
N ASP A 1040 6.40 26.24 -12.45
CA ASP A 1040 5.73 26.40 -13.74
C ASP A 1040 6.67 26.20 -14.94
N GLN A 1041 7.95 26.55 -14.78
CA GLN A 1041 8.97 26.37 -15.82
C GLN A 1041 9.28 24.88 -16.05
N VAL A 1042 9.38 24.09 -14.99
CA VAL A 1042 9.55 22.62 -15.10
C VAL A 1042 8.37 21.99 -15.81
N TYR A 1043 7.13 22.34 -15.45
CA TYR A 1043 5.96 21.82 -16.18
C TYR A 1043 5.96 22.24 -17.65
N LYS A 1044 6.30 23.49 -17.97
CA LYS A 1044 6.48 23.95 -19.36
C LYS A 1044 7.56 23.16 -20.12
N ARG A 1045 8.64 22.75 -19.45
CA ARG A 1045 9.67 21.88 -20.05
C ARG A 1045 9.18 20.46 -20.25
N MET A 1046 8.46 19.89 -19.28
CA MET A 1046 7.82 18.57 -19.41
C MET A 1046 6.80 18.56 -20.57
N ILE A 1047 5.99 19.61 -20.70
CA ILE A 1047 5.06 19.84 -21.82
C ILE A 1047 5.83 19.81 -23.16
N LYS A 1048 6.94 20.55 -23.26
CA LYS A 1048 7.78 20.53 -24.47
C LYS A 1048 8.37 19.15 -24.73
N CYS A 1049 8.88 18.45 -23.71
CA CYS A 1049 9.38 17.08 -23.84
C CYS A 1049 8.31 16.14 -24.40
N CYS A 1050 7.12 16.10 -23.80
CA CYS A 1050 6.00 15.27 -24.27
C CYS A 1050 5.59 15.63 -25.71
N SER A 1051 5.59 16.92 -26.06
CA SER A 1051 5.26 17.36 -27.42
C SER A 1051 6.25 16.85 -28.47
N TYR A 1052 7.57 16.95 -28.19
CA TYR A 1052 8.61 16.39 -29.07
C TYR A 1052 8.61 14.86 -29.14
N LEU A 1053 8.18 14.20 -28.06
CA LEU A 1053 7.99 12.75 -28.01
C LEU A 1053 6.66 12.29 -28.62
N GLN A 1054 5.85 13.20 -29.17
CA GLN A 1054 4.53 12.92 -29.78
C GLN A 1054 3.50 12.31 -28.80
N CYS A 1055 3.65 12.64 -27.51
CA CYS A 1055 2.72 12.29 -26.42
C CYS A 1055 1.74 13.46 -26.15
N HIS A 1056 0.84 13.71 -27.11
CA HIS A 1056 -0.02 14.89 -27.11
C HIS A 1056 -1.14 14.90 -26.05
N THR A 1057 -1.58 13.74 -25.56
CA THR A 1057 -2.55 13.67 -24.45
C THR A 1057 -1.87 13.98 -23.12
N GLN A 1058 -0.64 13.51 -22.92
CA GLN A 1058 0.19 13.86 -21.77
C GLN A 1058 0.47 15.37 -21.74
N VAL A 1059 0.69 15.99 -22.91
CA VAL A 1059 0.78 17.46 -23.04
C VAL A 1059 -0.48 18.12 -22.51
N ALA A 1060 -1.66 17.70 -22.96
CA ALA A 1060 -2.94 18.26 -22.52
C ALA A 1060 -3.17 18.10 -21.01
N VAL A 1061 -2.78 16.97 -20.44
CA VAL A 1061 -2.86 16.75 -18.98
C VAL A 1061 -1.89 17.66 -18.23
N LEU A 1062 -0.63 17.76 -18.67
CA LEU A 1062 0.40 18.62 -18.07
C LEU A 1062 0.06 20.11 -18.15
N CYS A 1063 -0.65 20.56 -19.18
CA CYS A 1063 -1.13 21.95 -19.28
C CYS A 1063 -2.05 22.37 -18.11
N GLN A 1064 -2.63 21.43 -17.37
CA GLN A 1064 -3.42 21.75 -16.18
C GLN A 1064 -2.56 21.93 -14.91
N PHE A 1065 -1.29 21.50 -14.95
CA PHE A 1065 -0.38 21.62 -13.79
C PHE A 1065 0.24 23.01 -13.65
N THR A 1066 0.18 23.84 -14.69
CA THR A 1066 0.63 25.23 -14.67
C THR A 1066 -0.33 26.11 -13.85
N GLU A 1067 0.15 27.25 -13.36
CA GLU A 1067 -0.71 28.16 -12.56
C GLU A 1067 -1.86 28.73 -13.39
N GLU A 1068 -1.58 29.04 -14.66
CA GLU A 1068 -2.58 29.36 -15.68
C GLU A 1068 -2.56 28.29 -16.77
N ILE A 1069 -3.73 27.77 -17.13
CA ILE A 1069 -3.85 26.71 -18.14
C ILE A 1069 -3.61 27.30 -19.53
N ASP A 1070 -2.57 26.81 -20.22
CA ASP A 1070 -2.31 27.17 -21.62
C ASP A 1070 -3.22 26.36 -22.57
N TYR A 1071 -4.46 26.84 -22.74
CA TYR A 1071 -5.45 26.24 -23.63
C TYR A 1071 -5.00 26.20 -25.10
N ALA A 1072 -4.19 27.15 -25.55
CA ALA A 1072 -3.73 27.19 -26.94
C ALA A 1072 -2.81 26.02 -27.26
N THR A 1073 -1.82 25.76 -26.39
CA THR A 1073 -0.94 24.59 -26.51
C THR A 1073 -1.71 23.29 -26.31
N CYS A 1074 -2.60 23.24 -25.32
CA CYS A 1074 -3.44 22.07 -25.03
C CYS A 1074 -4.30 21.65 -26.23
N PHE A 1075 -5.13 22.57 -26.76
CA PHE A 1075 -6.02 22.27 -27.88
C PHE A 1075 -5.28 21.96 -29.16
N LYS A 1076 -4.14 22.63 -29.41
CA LYS A 1076 -3.27 22.30 -30.55
C LYS A 1076 -2.73 20.87 -30.44
N ALA A 1077 -2.26 20.46 -29.26
CA ALA A 1077 -1.79 19.09 -29.04
C ALA A 1077 -2.91 18.06 -29.26
N LEU A 1078 -4.11 18.29 -28.70
CA LEU A 1078 -5.25 17.38 -28.87
C LEU A 1078 -5.73 17.26 -30.34
N GLN A 1079 -5.49 18.29 -31.16
CA GLN A 1079 -5.80 18.24 -32.59
C GLN A 1079 -4.91 17.29 -33.40
N GLU A 1080 -3.73 16.92 -32.88
CA GLU A 1080 -2.85 15.98 -33.56
C GLU A 1080 -3.47 14.59 -33.64
N ARG A 1081 -3.24 13.90 -34.77
CA ARG A 1081 -3.76 12.54 -35.00
C ARG A 1081 -2.77 11.45 -34.63
N ASN A 1082 -1.48 11.74 -34.72
CA ASN A 1082 -0.41 10.79 -34.43
C ASN A 1082 0.00 10.95 -32.98
N CYS A 1083 -0.49 10.06 -32.11
CA CYS A 1083 -0.28 10.17 -30.67
C CYS A 1083 0.21 8.85 -30.09
N TYR A 1084 1.31 8.89 -29.32
CA TYR A 1084 2.01 7.72 -28.80
C TYR A 1084 1.86 7.54 -27.28
N ASP A 1085 0.74 7.97 -26.71
CA ASP A 1085 0.50 7.96 -25.26
C ASP A 1085 -0.85 7.39 -24.81
N ALA A 1086 -1.43 6.45 -25.54
CA ALA A 1086 -2.66 5.74 -25.12
C ALA A 1086 -3.83 6.66 -24.71
N MET A 1087 -3.94 7.83 -25.37
CA MET A 1087 -5.01 8.82 -25.35
C MET A 1087 -6.10 8.68 -24.27
N ASP A 1088 -7.14 7.89 -24.53
CA ASP A 1088 -8.37 7.78 -23.75
C ASP A 1088 -8.16 7.25 -22.32
N THR A 1089 -7.04 6.57 -22.08
CA THR A 1089 -6.62 6.14 -20.73
C THR A 1089 -6.41 7.34 -19.79
N TYR A 1090 -5.97 8.47 -20.34
CA TYR A 1090 -5.63 9.67 -19.57
C TYR A 1090 -6.79 10.65 -19.38
N TYR A 1091 -7.99 10.42 -19.96
CA TYR A 1091 -9.13 11.34 -19.74
C TYR A 1091 -9.57 11.39 -18.27
N SER A 1092 -9.40 10.29 -17.54
CA SER A 1092 -9.64 10.25 -16.10
C SER A 1092 -8.64 11.07 -15.27
N CYS A 1093 -7.57 11.57 -15.88
CA CYS A 1093 -6.59 12.46 -15.27
C CYS A 1093 -6.84 13.94 -15.60
N ILE A 1094 -7.86 14.27 -16.41
CA ILE A 1094 -8.26 15.64 -16.72
C ILE A 1094 -9.31 16.07 -15.70
N TRP A 1095 -9.13 17.26 -15.13
CA TRP A 1095 -10.08 17.88 -14.19
C TRP A 1095 -10.65 19.19 -14.71
N ASP A 1096 -10.03 19.80 -15.73
CA ASP A 1096 -10.59 20.97 -16.37
C ASP A 1096 -11.78 20.59 -17.29
N ILE A 1097 -12.93 21.21 -17.02
CA ILE A 1097 -14.19 20.95 -17.72
C ILE A 1097 -14.07 21.37 -19.19
N SER A 1098 -13.42 22.50 -19.48
CA SER A 1098 -13.28 23.04 -20.84
C SER A 1098 -12.48 22.09 -21.73
N ILE A 1099 -11.42 21.47 -21.20
CA ILE A 1099 -10.63 20.46 -21.94
C ILE A 1099 -11.47 19.21 -22.23
N LEU A 1100 -12.27 18.75 -21.26
CA LEU A 1100 -13.16 17.59 -21.45
C LEU A 1100 -14.27 17.87 -22.47
N GLU A 1101 -14.90 19.05 -22.41
CA GLU A 1101 -15.89 19.50 -23.40
C GLU A 1101 -15.28 19.57 -24.81
N TYR A 1102 -14.06 20.11 -24.91
CA TYR A 1102 -13.32 20.16 -26.17
C TYR A 1102 -13.06 18.76 -26.73
N LEU A 1103 -12.64 17.81 -25.90
CA LEU A 1103 -12.44 16.42 -26.29
C LEU A 1103 -13.74 15.78 -26.79
N VAL A 1104 -14.87 15.97 -26.09
CA VAL A 1104 -16.17 15.47 -26.52
C VAL A 1104 -16.56 16.04 -27.88
N HIS A 1105 -16.37 17.35 -28.10
CA HIS A 1105 -16.62 17.99 -29.39
C HIS A 1105 -15.71 17.43 -30.50
N LEU A 1106 -14.41 17.32 -30.21
CA LEU A 1106 -13.39 16.84 -31.15
C LEU A 1106 -13.67 15.39 -31.61
N HIS A 1107 -13.94 14.48 -30.68
CA HIS A 1107 -14.27 13.09 -31.00
C HIS A 1107 -15.61 12.98 -31.73
N SER A 1108 -16.60 13.81 -31.38
CA SER A 1108 -17.87 13.86 -32.11
C SER A 1108 -17.68 14.34 -33.56
N LYS A 1109 -16.78 15.29 -33.80
CA LYS A 1109 -16.43 15.78 -35.15
C LYS A 1109 -15.66 14.73 -35.96
N ARG A 1110 -14.85 13.89 -35.30
CA ARG A 1110 -14.05 12.83 -35.94
C ARG A 1110 -14.79 11.51 -36.12
N GLY A 1111 -15.98 11.35 -35.52
CA GLY A 1111 -16.74 10.09 -35.55
C GLY A 1111 -16.21 9.01 -34.58
N GLU A 1112 -15.41 9.40 -33.59
CA GLU A 1112 -14.75 8.50 -32.64
C GLU A 1112 -15.65 8.24 -31.41
N MET A 1113 -16.67 7.39 -31.58
CA MET A 1113 -17.75 7.23 -30.59
C MET A 1113 -17.30 6.67 -29.23
N GLU A 1114 -16.39 5.71 -29.20
CA GLU A 1114 -15.88 5.11 -27.95
C GLU A 1114 -15.11 6.14 -27.11
N LYS A 1115 -14.22 6.91 -27.75
CA LYS A 1115 -13.44 7.98 -27.09
C LYS A 1115 -14.34 9.12 -26.62
N LYS A 1116 -15.37 9.46 -27.40
CA LYS A 1116 -16.41 10.41 -26.98
C LYS A 1116 -17.11 9.94 -25.71
N GLN A 1117 -17.48 8.65 -25.62
CA GLN A 1117 -18.10 8.10 -24.42
C GLN A 1117 -17.14 8.11 -23.22
N ALA A 1118 -15.85 7.80 -23.42
CA ALA A 1118 -14.84 7.88 -22.38
C ALA A 1118 -14.66 9.31 -21.84
N ALA A 1119 -14.58 10.31 -22.72
CA ALA A 1119 -14.50 11.72 -22.34
C ALA A 1119 -15.79 12.20 -21.64
N LEU A 1120 -16.97 11.80 -22.13
CA LEU A 1120 -18.25 12.13 -21.48
C LEU A 1120 -18.35 11.51 -20.09
N LYS A 1121 -17.91 10.26 -19.92
CA LYS A 1121 -17.88 9.59 -18.63
C LYS A 1121 -16.99 10.35 -17.63
N ALA A 1122 -15.83 10.82 -18.07
CA ALA A 1122 -14.95 11.66 -17.26
C ALA A 1122 -15.60 13.01 -16.90
N LEU A 1123 -16.27 13.66 -17.86
CA LEU A 1123 -16.99 14.93 -17.65
C LEU A 1123 -18.14 14.81 -16.64
N THR A 1124 -18.86 13.68 -16.63
CA THR A 1124 -20.01 13.44 -15.74
C THR A 1124 -19.65 13.00 -14.32
N GLN A 1125 -18.36 12.97 -13.95
CA GLN A 1125 -17.95 12.60 -12.60
C GLN A 1125 -18.38 13.66 -11.58
N LEU A 1126 -19.03 13.22 -10.50
CA LEU A 1126 -19.62 14.12 -9.50
C LEU A 1126 -18.60 15.02 -8.80
N ASP A 1127 -17.34 14.57 -8.71
CA ASP A 1127 -16.26 15.30 -8.04
C ASP A 1127 -15.71 16.48 -8.87
N LEU A 1128 -15.98 16.52 -10.18
CA LEU A 1128 -15.62 17.61 -11.09
C LEU A 1128 -16.73 18.66 -11.26
N ASN A 1129 -17.85 18.54 -10.52
CA ASN A 1129 -18.91 19.52 -10.59
C ASN A 1129 -18.40 20.89 -10.10
N SER A 1130 -18.49 21.92 -10.94
CA SER A 1130 -18.06 23.28 -10.63
C SER A 1130 -18.82 23.92 -9.45
N SER A 1131 -19.97 23.37 -9.08
CA SER A 1131 -20.74 23.78 -7.91
C SER A 1131 -20.28 23.12 -6.61
N ASN A 1132 -19.29 22.23 -6.65
CA ASN A 1132 -18.73 21.62 -5.45
C ASN A 1132 -17.95 22.65 -4.61
N PRO A 1133 -17.93 22.50 -3.27
CA PRO A 1133 -16.98 23.18 -2.40
C PRO A 1133 -15.52 23.02 -2.85
N GLU A 1134 -14.71 24.04 -2.59
CA GLU A 1134 -13.32 24.13 -3.08
C GLU A 1134 -12.44 22.98 -2.58
N ASP A 1135 -12.66 22.49 -1.36
CA ASP A 1135 -11.95 21.36 -0.76
C ASP A 1135 -12.17 20.05 -1.54
N ILE A 1136 -13.39 19.82 -2.03
CA ILE A 1136 -13.72 18.66 -2.87
C ILE A 1136 -13.00 18.77 -4.21
N ILE A 1137 -13.04 19.96 -4.84
CA ILE A 1137 -12.37 20.22 -6.12
C ILE A 1137 -10.86 20.04 -5.96
N GLN A 1138 -10.25 20.62 -4.92
CA GLN A 1138 -8.80 20.49 -4.66
C GLN A 1138 -8.41 19.03 -4.42
N ARG A 1139 -9.20 18.25 -3.68
CA ARG A 1139 -8.95 16.82 -3.47
C ARG A 1139 -9.07 16.02 -4.76
N ALA A 1140 -10.06 16.32 -5.59
CA ALA A 1140 -10.27 15.71 -6.90
C ALA A 1140 -9.11 15.99 -7.86
N VAL A 1141 -8.61 17.23 -7.88
CA VAL A 1141 -7.41 17.66 -8.62
C VAL A 1141 -6.18 16.91 -8.13
N GLN A 1142 -5.95 16.88 -6.81
CA GLN A 1142 -4.77 16.23 -6.25
C GLN A 1142 -4.74 14.72 -6.50
N MET A 1143 -5.90 14.05 -6.45
CA MET A 1143 -6.01 12.63 -6.79
C MET A 1143 -5.62 12.36 -8.25
N ARG A 1144 -6.09 13.21 -9.18
CA ARG A 1144 -5.80 13.10 -10.61
C ARG A 1144 -4.34 13.44 -10.93
N LYS A 1145 -3.78 14.49 -10.30
CA LYS A 1145 -2.35 14.82 -10.38
C LYS A 1145 -1.49 13.64 -9.97
N ARG A 1146 -1.77 13.03 -8.80
CA ARG A 1146 -1.07 11.85 -8.31
C ARG A 1146 -1.19 10.65 -9.25
N LYS A 1147 -2.40 10.37 -9.74
CA LYS A 1147 -2.64 9.26 -10.68
C LYS A 1147 -1.80 9.44 -11.95
N PHE A 1148 -1.78 10.64 -12.50
CA PHE A 1148 -1.06 10.97 -13.71
C PHE A 1148 0.47 10.89 -13.51
N LEU A 1149 1.00 11.55 -12.47
CA LEU A 1149 2.45 11.53 -12.20
C LEU A 1149 2.97 10.13 -11.90
N ARG A 1150 2.21 9.28 -11.19
CA ARG A 1150 2.56 7.86 -10.99
C ARG A 1150 2.54 7.06 -12.28
N ALA A 1151 1.61 7.35 -13.19
CA ALA A 1151 1.57 6.72 -14.51
C ALA A 1151 2.79 7.13 -15.36
N LEU A 1152 3.17 8.41 -15.35
CA LEU A 1152 4.39 8.88 -16.00
C LEU A 1152 5.64 8.24 -15.38
N ALA A 1153 5.70 8.11 -14.05
CA ALA A 1153 6.86 7.50 -13.39
C ALA A 1153 7.04 6.05 -13.83
N LYS A 1154 5.97 5.26 -13.88
CA LYS A 1154 6.00 3.89 -14.41
C LYS A 1154 6.42 3.79 -15.88
N GLN A 1155 6.26 4.85 -16.67
CA GLN A 1155 6.64 4.87 -18.07
C GLN A 1155 8.11 5.22 -18.28
N TYR A 1156 8.67 6.11 -17.47
CA TYR A 1156 10.00 6.70 -17.69
C TYR A 1156 11.09 6.24 -16.70
N LEU A 1157 10.71 5.70 -15.54
CA LEU A 1157 11.60 5.13 -14.52
C LEU A 1157 11.56 3.62 -14.60
#